data_AF-A0A3A4NQP7-F1
#
_entry.id   AF-A0A3A4NQP7-F1
#
_cell.length_a   1.000
_cell.length_b   1.000
_cell.length_c   1.000
_cell.angle_alpha   90.00
_cell.angle_beta   90.00
_cell.angle_gamma   90.00
#
_symmetry.space_group_name_H-M   'P 1'
#
loop_
_entity.id
_entity.type
_entity.pdbx_description
1 polymer ?
#
loop_
_entity_poly.entity_id
_entity_poly.type
_entity_poly.pdbx_seq_one_letter_code
_entity_poly.pdbx_strand_id
1 'polypeptide(L)'
;MLRIHCVFFSIVVMFFFIPLISAQEQPTGSGPDYTYVYENPEILSFEISMSEEAYQKIQPDQSDMLLQMTQRKRLSSSSMFGMKFNYAPAVVSCENETYENVGIRHRGNASMLLIPPDGKKPYKLDFDRYQKKQNFHGFKKFNFINCFRDPSMLRDKLSYDLMRRVGVPAPHATFAHLYLSLDGNPREYLGLYVVVEQVDKVFLNRHFGNSKGLLIKGEIMNDLDYRGENWEEYAHDFELKSDPEDSDTSLLIQFLKFVNQSSDEQFAQEINSYLNVDRFVKWLAMNTLLSDLDSYAGLGHNWYLYFNTDTKRFEYIPWDVNEAFGNLQLQSQPQQMIDFDIHRPYVGDKILIRRLLAVERFKALYYGYLQIFVVGVFDPETMHKEIDRLHAFIKDAAEKDKNKIYATADFLKSVEETVPPLFPVLSGGIIGLKPFVTQRCASVKAQLIGEQKGFQFDRFQMGDFGGPSDANKSEEPSETTPAGVPVSAGGPATTGAAAALPPGFGGPGDQGMNLPPMQPMTEETKAKVKEMEAQLQEIEALIQNDSQNAALYVQKGQLMGQITEIGGMMEKMKYGMGMKEAFEKAVELDPETIEGHLGRGIIRFFIPQQFGGDPEGALADFQFVLNKEPHHVQANFFWGLYLMRKGDIEKAAAAFHTVLELDPSNKEARRILEQIKSAGAEKK
;
A
#
# COMPACT_ATOMS: atom_id res chain seq x y z
N MET A 1 5.61 -48.16 6.11
CA MET A 1 4.95 -47.89 4.82
C MET A 1 3.66 -47.12 5.06
N LEU A 2 3.72 -45.79 5.06
CA LEU A 2 2.54 -44.93 4.97
C LEU A 2 2.75 -44.05 3.73
N ARG A 3 1.84 -44.18 2.75
CA ARG A 3 1.90 -43.46 1.48
C ARG A 3 1.58 -41.98 1.71
N ILE A 4 2.61 -41.13 1.68
CA ILE A 4 2.51 -39.68 1.60
C ILE A 4 1.84 -39.34 0.26
N HIS A 5 0.54 -39.06 0.26
CA HIS A 5 -0.18 -38.55 -0.91
C HIS A 5 -0.22 -37.01 -0.86
N CYS A 6 0.56 -36.36 -1.73
CA CYS A 6 0.15 -35.24 -2.59
C CYS A 6 -0.54 -33.97 -2.01
N VAL A 7 -0.18 -33.42 -0.83
CA VAL A 7 -0.76 -32.12 -0.38
C VAL A 7 0.25 -30.98 -0.19
N PHE A 8 1.56 -31.27 -0.06
CA PHE A 8 2.65 -30.26 -0.11
C PHE A 8 2.67 -29.48 -1.43
N PHE A 9 1.91 -29.96 -2.41
CA PHE A 9 1.90 -29.59 -3.79
C PHE A 9 0.99 -28.40 -4.11
N SER A 10 -0.02 -28.10 -3.29
CA SER A 10 -1.10 -27.17 -3.71
C SER A 10 -1.01 -25.76 -3.15
N ILE A 11 -0.10 -25.43 -2.22
CA ILE A 11 -0.03 -24.06 -1.65
C ILE A 11 1.31 -23.37 -1.92
N VAL A 12 2.41 -24.10 -2.14
CA VAL A 12 3.67 -23.44 -2.57
C VAL A 12 3.68 -23.20 -4.08
N VAL A 13 2.93 -24.00 -4.87
CA VAL A 13 2.79 -23.83 -6.32
C VAL A 13 1.58 -22.98 -6.72
N MET A 14 0.55 -22.84 -5.87
CA MET A 14 -0.52 -21.86 -6.12
C MET A 14 -0.07 -20.40 -5.96
N PHE A 15 1.08 -20.15 -5.32
CA PHE A 15 1.64 -18.81 -5.20
C PHE A 15 2.76 -18.53 -6.23
N PHE A 16 3.22 -19.50 -7.04
CA PHE A 16 4.35 -19.20 -7.96
C PHE A 16 4.29 -19.85 -9.35
N PHE A 17 3.24 -20.59 -9.74
CA PHE A 17 3.09 -21.04 -11.14
C PHE A 17 1.64 -21.05 -11.65
N ILE A 18 1.18 -19.88 -12.12
CA ILE A 18 0.20 -19.77 -13.22
C ILE A 18 0.65 -18.58 -14.09
N PRO A 19 1.08 -18.77 -15.36
CA PRO A 19 1.00 -17.70 -16.35
C PRO A 19 -0.39 -17.70 -17.00
N LEU A 20 -0.89 -16.49 -17.25
CA LEU A 20 -2.02 -16.11 -18.10
C LEU A 20 -2.81 -17.26 -18.77
N ILE A 21 -4.01 -17.55 -18.24
CA ILE A 21 -5.22 -17.44 -19.05
C ILE A 21 -6.25 -16.69 -18.21
N SER A 22 -6.28 -15.38 -18.42
CA SER A 22 -7.48 -14.57 -18.31
C SER A 22 -7.22 -13.34 -19.19
N ALA A 23 -7.69 -13.13 -20.42
CA ALA A 23 -8.82 -13.70 -21.15
C ALA A 23 -9.86 -14.36 -20.26
N GLN A 24 -10.22 -13.68 -19.17
CA GLN A 24 -11.63 -13.53 -18.95
C GLN A 24 -12.03 -12.83 -20.24
N GLU A 25 -12.82 -13.53 -21.03
CA GLU A 25 -13.89 -12.85 -21.72
C GLU A 25 -14.31 -11.73 -20.77
N GLN A 26 -13.91 -10.50 -21.13
CA GLN A 26 -14.72 -9.33 -20.91
C GLN A 26 -16.14 -9.89 -20.95
N PRO A 27 -16.93 -9.86 -19.85
CA PRO A 27 -18.34 -10.13 -20.01
C PRO A 27 -18.72 -9.21 -21.14
N THR A 28 -19.04 -9.81 -22.29
CA THR A 28 -19.19 -9.09 -23.53
C THR A 28 -20.29 -8.07 -23.25
N GLY A 29 -19.87 -6.83 -22.99
CA GLY A 29 -20.67 -5.71 -22.48
C GLY A 29 -20.84 -5.59 -20.96
N SER A 30 -20.16 -4.61 -20.31
CA SER A 30 -20.78 -3.50 -19.52
C SER A 30 -20.02 -2.97 -18.28
N GLY A 31 -18.78 -3.37 -17.97
CA GLY A 31 -17.99 -2.85 -16.83
C GLY A 31 -17.05 -1.68 -17.17
N PRO A 32 -16.49 -0.94 -16.18
CA PRO A 32 -15.49 0.11 -16.43
C PRO A 32 -14.14 -0.44 -16.95
N ASP A 33 -13.55 0.27 -17.92
CA ASP A 33 -12.28 -0.10 -18.55
C ASP A 33 -11.10 0.60 -17.86
N TYR A 34 -10.62 -0.01 -16.78
CA TYR A 34 -9.46 0.48 -16.03
C TYR A 34 -8.18 0.47 -16.86
N THR A 35 -8.03 -0.46 -17.80
CA THR A 35 -6.82 -0.56 -18.61
C THR A 35 -6.74 0.61 -19.58
N TYR A 36 -7.85 0.97 -20.25
CA TYR A 36 -7.89 2.12 -21.14
C TYR A 36 -7.62 3.44 -20.40
N VAL A 37 -8.14 3.60 -19.18
CA VAL A 37 -8.07 4.87 -18.45
C VAL A 37 -6.81 4.98 -17.58
N TYR A 38 -6.57 4.03 -16.69
CA TYR A 38 -5.57 4.14 -15.62
C TYR A 38 -4.26 3.38 -15.89
N GLU A 39 -4.27 2.43 -16.82
CA GLU A 39 -3.08 1.65 -17.21
C GLU A 39 -2.63 1.97 -18.64
N ASN A 40 -3.13 3.08 -19.20
CA ASN A 40 -2.81 3.51 -20.55
C ASN A 40 -1.29 3.74 -20.69
N PRO A 41 -0.64 3.21 -21.73
CA PRO A 41 0.78 3.46 -21.98
C PRO A 41 1.06 4.89 -22.45
N GLU A 42 0.04 5.68 -22.74
CA GLU A 42 0.13 7.08 -23.16
C GLU A 42 -0.62 8.01 -22.20
N ILE A 43 -0.23 9.30 -22.19
CA ILE A 43 -0.91 10.34 -21.42
C ILE A 43 -2.11 10.83 -22.26
N LEU A 44 -3.31 10.47 -21.84
CA LEU A 44 -4.56 10.84 -22.52
C LEU A 44 -4.74 12.37 -22.58
N SER A 45 -5.32 12.85 -23.68
CA SER A 45 -5.61 14.27 -23.89
C SER A 45 -7.10 14.58 -23.79
N PHE A 46 -7.48 15.33 -22.77
CA PHE A 46 -8.85 15.82 -22.58
C PHE A 46 -8.96 17.30 -22.99
N GLU A 47 -9.96 17.62 -23.80
CA GLU A 47 -10.33 18.98 -24.15
C GLU A 47 -11.71 19.31 -23.60
N ILE A 48 -11.80 20.38 -22.82
CA ILE A 48 -13.05 20.95 -22.34
C ILE A 48 -13.41 22.12 -23.26
N SER A 49 -14.58 22.09 -23.88
CA SER A 49 -15.11 23.20 -24.66
C SER A 49 -16.40 23.74 -24.01
N MET A 50 -16.42 25.03 -23.68
CA MET A 50 -17.56 25.68 -23.02
C MET A 50 -17.66 27.16 -23.37
N SER A 51 -18.76 27.82 -23.00
CA SER A 51 -18.88 29.27 -23.19
C SER A 51 -18.16 30.04 -22.07
N GLU A 52 -17.79 31.29 -22.33
CA GLU A 52 -17.24 32.17 -21.28
C GLU A 52 -18.21 32.29 -20.10
N GLU A 53 -19.52 32.43 -20.34
CA GLU A 53 -20.51 32.51 -19.26
C GLU A 53 -20.58 31.22 -18.44
N ALA A 54 -20.42 30.06 -19.07
CA ALA A 54 -20.33 28.79 -18.36
C ALA A 54 -19.04 28.72 -17.53
N TYR A 55 -17.92 29.22 -18.06
CA TYR A 55 -16.65 29.27 -17.36
C TYR A 55 -16.69 30.22 -16.14
N GLN A 56 -17.36 31.36 -16.27
CA GLN A 56 -17.58 32.28 -15.15
C GLN A 56 -18.46 31.66 -14.06
N LYS A 57 -19.45 30.83 -14.42
CA LYS A 57 -20.30 30.12 -13.45
C LYS A 57 -19.55 29.11 -12.59
N ILE A 58 -18.48 28.49 -13.11
CA ILE A 58 -17.71 27.49 -12.34
C ILE A 58 -16.68 28.11 -11.42
N GLN A 59 -16.44 29.43 -11.51
CA GLN A 59 -15.55 30.13 -10.58
C GLN A 59 -16.06 29.98 -9.14
N PRO A 60 -15.15 29.81 -8.16
CA PRO A 60 -15.55 29.56 -6.78
C PRO A 60 -16.28 30.77 -6.20
N ASP A 61 -17.45 30.53 -5.59
CA ASP A 61 -18.15 31.55 -4.81
C ASP A 61 -17.58 31.59 -3.40
N GLN A 62 -17.00 32.73 -3.02
CA GLN A 62 -16.38 33.00 -1.72
C GLN A 62 -17.27 33.86 -0.80
N SER A 63 -18.49 34.21 -1.21
CA SER A 63 -19.37 35.08 -0.43
C SER A 63 -19.71 34.54 0.96
N ASP A 64 -19.86 33.21 1.09
CA ASP A 64 -20.16 32.54 2.35
C ASP A 64 -18.95 32.57 3.32
N MET A 65 -17.72 32.49 2.80
CA MET A 65 -16.48 32.62 3.59
C MET A 65 -16.43 33.96 4.34
N LEU A 66 -16.69 35.06 3.62
CA LEU A 66 -16.65 36.41 4.17
C LEU A 66 -17.75 36.64 5.22
N LEU A 67 -18.92 36.06 4.98
CA LEU A 67 -20.06 36.12 5.91
C LEU A 67 -19.81 35.29 7.19
N GLN A 68 -19.17 34.14 7.06
CA GLN A 68 -18.87 33.25 8.19
C GLN A 68 -17.73 33.79 9.07
N MET A 69 -16.68 34.38 8.46
CA MET A 69 -15.60 35.05 9.20
C MET A 69 -16.09 36.25 10.03
N THR A 70 -17.09 36.98 9.54
CA THR A 70 -17.63 38.18 10.22
C THR A 70 -18.64 37.85 11.33
N GLN A 71 -19.31 36.68 11.27
CA GLN A 71 -20.36 36.31 12.23
C GLN A 71 -19.91 35.36 13.36
N ARG A 72 -18.63 34.93 13.42
CA ARG A 72 -18.11 33.92 14.39
C ARG A 72 -19.00 32.67 14.51
N LYS A 73 -19.70 32.29 13.44
CA LYS A 73 -20.46 31.04 13.39
C LYS A 73 -19.50 29.91 13.02
N ARG A 74 -19.75 28.70 13.56
CA ARG A 74 -19.07 27.47 13.11
C ARG A 74 -19.26 27.35 11.59
N LEU A 75 -18.17 27.03 10.89
CA LEU A 75 -18.11 26.92 9.43
C LEU A 75 -19.23 25.99 8.95
N SER A 76 -19.82 26.21 7.76
CA SER A 76 -20.83 25.30 7.20
C SER A 76 -20.21 24.23 6.29
N SER A 77 -20.89 23.09 6.20
CA SER A 77 -20.36 21.74 5.94
C SER A 77 -20.14 21.31 4.47
N SER A 78 -19.53 22.14 3.62
CA SER A 78 -19.18 21.68 2.25
C SER A 78 -17.80 22.02 1.75
N SER A 79 -17.08 22.88 2.47
CA SER A 79 -15.65 23.12 2.29
C SER A 79 -15.10 23.85 3.50
N MET A 80 -13.85 23.56 3.85
CA MET A 80 -13.09 24.15 4.98
C MET A 80 -13.18 25.68 5.06
N PHE A 81 -13.45 26.35 3.94
CA PHE A 81 -13.53 27.81 3.84
C PHE A 81 -14.86 28.32 3.30
N GLY A 82 -15.93 27.52 3.29
CA GLY A 82 -17.24 27.94 2.76
C GLY A 82 -17.25 28.25 1.25
N MET A 83 -16.22 27.85 0.51
CA MET A 83 -16.20 27.91 -0.96
C MET A 83 -17.25 26.97 -1.55
N LYS A 84 -18.11 27.51 -2.41
CA LYS A 84 -19.08 26.73 -3.20
C LYS A 84 -18.57 26.55 -4.61
N PHE A 85 -18.59 25.29 -5.07
CA PHE A 85 -18.17 24.92 -6.41
C PHE A 85 -19.38 24.54 -7.26
N ASN A 86 -19.76 25.46 -8.15
CA ASN A 86 -20.89 25.26 -9.04
C ASN A 86 -20.47 24.45 -10.27
N TYR A 87 -21.42 23.65 -10.77
CA TYR A 87 -21.25 22.97 -12.03
C TYR A 87 -21.82 23.80 -13.19
N ALA A 88 -21.16 23.72 -14.33
CA ALA A 88 -21.69 24.15 -15.63
C ALA A 88 -21.55 23.03 -16.66
N PRO A 89 -22.44 22.96 -17.68
CA PRO A 89 -22.29 22.02 -18.77
C PRO A 89 -21.13 22.44 -19.70
N ALA A 90 -20.42 21.45 -20.23
CA ALA A 90 -19.43 21.61 -21.28
C ALA A 90 -19.48 20.42 -22.25
N VAL A 91 -18.84 20.58 -23.40
CA VAL A 91 -18.45 19.46 -24.26
C VAL A 91 -17.07 19.00 -23.80
N VAL A 92 -16.86 17.70 -23.62
CA VAL A 92 -15.55 17.13 -23.33
C VAL A 92 -15.19 16.18 -24.45
N SER A 93 -14.02 16.37 -25.05
CA SER A 93 -13.44 15.42 -26.00
C SER A 93 -12.22 14.76 -25.38
N CYS A 94 -12.04 13.47 -25.61
CA CYS A 94 -10.83 12.74 -25.26
C CYS A 94 -10.46 11.84 -26.44
N GLU A 95 -9.26 12.03 -26.97
CA GLU A 95 -8.82 11.40 -28.23
C GLU A 95 -9.85 11.59 -29.36
N ASN A 96 -10.54 10.52 -29.78
CA ASN A 96 -11.53 10.55 -30.87
C ASN A 96 -12.99 10.50 -30.38
N GLU A 97 -13.22 10.62 -29.08
CA GLU A 97 -14.55 10.55 -28.47
C GLU A 97 -14.98 11.91 -27.94
N THR A 98 -16.23 12.30 -28.21
CA THR A 98 -16.81 13.57 -27.76
C THR A 98 -18.08 13.33 -26.96
N TYR A 99 -18.19 14.04 -25.85
CA TYR A 99 -19.24 13.91 -24.85
C TYR A 99 -19.88 15.27 -24.60
N GLU A 100 -21.15 15.40 -24.93
CA GLU A 100 -21.91 16.63 -24.67
C GLU A 100 -22.42 16.67 -23.22
N ASN A 101 -22.74 17.88 -22.73
CA ASN A 101 -23.39 18.11 -21.45
C ASN A 101 -22.67 17.45 -20.25
N VAL A 102 -21.33 17.38 -20.30
CA VAL A 102 -20.53 16.94 -19.16
C VAL A 102 -20.52 18.05 -18.12
N GLY A 103 -20.78 17.71 -16.86
CA GLY A 103 -20.69 18.67 -15.77
C GLY A 103 -19.23 18.95 -15.42
N ILE A 104 -18.83 20.22 -15.49
CA ILE A 104 -17.50 20.70 -15.09
C ILE A 104 -17.63 21.58 -13.86
N ARG A 105 -16.70 21.44 -12.92
CA ARG A 105 -16.50 22.40 -11.83
C ARG A 105 -15.05 22.40 -11.35
N HIS A 106 -14.67 23.41 -10.58
CA HIS A 106 -13.47 23.34 -9.74
C HIS A 106 -13.69 22.44 -8.51
N ARG A 107 -12.58 22.04 -7.87
CA ARG A 107 -12.56 21.21 -6.65
C ARG A 107 -11.44 21.65 -5.71
N GLY A 108 -11.39 21.07 -4.52
CA GLY A 108 -10.33 21.29 -3.54
C GLY A 108 -10.61 22.43 -2.55
N ASN A 109 -9.77 22.53 -1.52
CA ASN A 109 -9.88 23.55 -0.46
C ASN A 109 -8.63 24.45 -0.52
N ALA A 110 -7.57 24.11 0.22
CA ALA A 110 -6.33 24.87 0.25
C ALA A 110 -5.73 25.11 -1.15
N SER A 111 -5.81 24.11 -2.03
CA SER A 111 -5.35 24.19 -3.42
C SER A 111 -6.10 25.22 -4.27
N MET A 112 -7.30 25.68 -3.86
CA MET A 112 -8.05 26.73 -4.52
C MET A 112 -7.86 28.09 -3.84
N LEU A 113 -7.70 28.09 -2.50
CA LEU A 113 -7.55 29.30 -1.70
C LEU A 113 -6.14 29.90 -1.82
N LEU A 114 -5.11 29.05 -1.84
CA LEU A 114 -3.71 29.47 -1.68
C LEU A 114 -2.95 29.58 -2.99
N ILE A 115 -3.54 29.16 -4.11
CA ILE A 115 -2.96 29.42 -5.43
C ILE A 115 -3.45 30.79 -5.95
N PRO A 116 -2.65 31.51 -6.75
CA PRO A 116 -3.09 32.75 -7.38
C PRO A 116 -4.41 32.59 -8.16
N PRO A 117 -5.21 33.66 -8.33
CA PRO A 117 -6.46 33.62 -9.10
C PRO A 117 -6.29 33.04 -10.51
N ASP A 118 -5.20 33.37 -11.19
CA ASP A 118 -4.77 32.89 -12.50
C ASP A 118 -3.92 31.60 -12.45
N GLY A 119 -3.64 31.09 -11.25
CA GLY A 119 -2.92 29.84 -11.06
C GLY A 119 -3.70 28.60 -11.53
N LYS A 120 -2.96 27.52 -11.79
CA LYS A 120 -3.52 26.26 -12.29
C LYS A 120 -4.57 25.65 -11.36
N LYS A 121 -5.82 25.65 -11.82
CA LYS A 121 -6.97 25.15 -11.05
C LYS A 121 -7.15 23.64 -11.21
N PRO A 122 -7.56 22.92 -10.16
CA PRO A 122 -8.04 21.54 -10.29
C PRO A 122 -9.48 21.50 -10.81
N TYR A 123 -9.83 20.42 -11.52
CA TYR A 123 -11.14 20.24 -12.14
C TYR A 123 -11.79 18.93 -11.70
N LYS A 124 -13.11 18.89 -11.77
CA LYS A 124 -13.91 17.67 -11.69
C LYS A 124 -14.83 17.60 -12.88
N LEU A 125 -14.79 16.46 -13.57
CA LEU A 125 -15.72 16.12 -14.64
C LEU A 125 -16.78 15.16 -14.10
N ASP A 126 -18.03 15.34 -14.52
CA ASP A 126 -19.19 14.56 -14.12
C ASP A 126 -20.06 14.28 -15.35
N PHE A 127 -19.80 13.14 -16.00
CA PHE A 127 -20.40 12.74 -17.27
C PHE A 127 -21.90 12.48 -17.15
N ASP A 128 -22.39 12.04 -15.97
CA ASP A 128 -23.81 11.69 -15.77
C ASP A 128 -24.63 12.79 -15.08
N ARG A 129 -24.06 13.98 -14.93
CA ARG A 129 -24.69 15.11 -14.26
C ARG A 129 -25.89 15.65 -15.03
N TYR A 130 -25.66 16.08 -16.26
CA TYR A 130 -26.69 16.65 -17.14
C TYR A 130 -27.19 15.67 -18.21
N GLN A 131 -26.45 14.59 -18.47
CA GLN A 131 -26.87 13.52 -19.38
C GLN A 131 -26.86 12.18 -18.64
N LYS A 132 -28.03 11.70 -18.20
CA LYS A 132 -28.11 10.47 -17.39
C LYS A 132 -27.57 9.25 -18.14
N LYS A 133 -26.84 8.39 -17.42
CA LYS A 133 -26.17 7.17 -17.89
C LYS A 133 -24.96 7.39 -18.80
N GLN A 134 -24.63 8.63 -19.19
CA GLN A 134 -23.38 8.92 -19.89
C GLN A 134 -22.19 8.64 -18.96
N ASN A 135 -21.14 8.04 -19.52
CA ASN A 135 -19.92 7.65 -18.84
C ASN A 135 -18.78 7.60 -19.87
N PHE A 136 -17.55 7.81 -19.42
CA PHE A 136 -16.34 7.61 -20.22
C PHE A 136 -15.74 6.28 -19.81
N HIS A 137 -15.80 5.28 -20.69
CA HIS A 137 -15.27 3.93 -20.44
C HIS A 137 -15.74 3.31 -19.11
N GLY A 138 -17.03 3.48 -18.79
CA GLY A 138 -17.69 3.00 -17.57
C GLY A 138 -17.47 3.86 -16.32
N PHE A 139 -16.69 4.94 -16.41
CA PHE A 139 -16.50 5.89 -15.32
C PHE A 139 -17.37 7.13 -15.49
N LYS A 140 -17.97 7.57 -14.40
CA LYS A 140 -18.88 8.74 -14.40
C LYS A 140 -18.18 10.03 -14.05
N LYS A 141 -17.13 9.97 -13.23
CA LYS A 141 -16.52 11.12 -12.59
C LYS A 141 -15.01 10.99 -12.56
N PHE A 142 -14.33 12.10 -12.81
CA PHE A 142 -12.88 12.20 -12.79
C PHE A 142 -12.42 13.41 -12.00
N ASN A 143 -11.36 13.24 -11.22
CA ASN A 143 -10.74 14.32 -10.46
C ASN A 143 -9.38 14.66 -11.09
N PHE A 144 -9.26 15.84 -11.68
CA PHE A 144 -8.02 16.37 -12.24
C PHE A 144 -7.32 17.20 -11.16
N ILE A 145 -6.27 16.64 -10.56
CA ILE A 145 -5.49 17.22 -9.47
C ILE A 145 -4.37 18.10 -10.06
N ASN A 146 -4.25 19.31 -9.55
CA ASN A 146 -3.28 20.30 -10.01
C ASN A 146 -1.88 20.14 -9.40
N CYS A 147 -1.63 19.05 -8.65
CA CYS A 147 -0.37 18.77 -7.95
C CYS A 147 0.02 19.85 -6.93
N PHE A 148 -0.97 20.43 -6.25
CA PHE A 148 -0.72 21.40 -5.19
C PHE A 148 0.22 20.79 -4.14
N ARG A 149 1.27 21.55 -3.79
CA ARG A 149 2.37 21.14 -2.91
C ARG A 149 3.22 19.95 -3.34
N ASP A 150 2.94 19.30 -4.47
CA ASP A 150 3.78 18.21 -4.99
C ASP A 150 4.66 18.67 -6.17
N PRO A 151 5.96 18.97 -5.94
CA PRO A 151 6.88 19.36 -7.01
C PRO A 151 7.19 18.23 -7.98
N SER A 152 6.99 16.97 -7.59
CA SER A 152 7.27 15.81 -8.43
C SER A 152 6.10 15.46 -9.35
N MET A 153 4.89 15.86 -8.98
CA MET A 153 3.63 15.41 -9.59
C MET A 153 3.39 13.89 -9.49
N LEU A 154 4.19 13.14 -8.72
CA LEU A 154 4.12 11.69 -8.61
C LEU A 154 3.51 11.16 -7.31
N ARG A 155 3.34 12.00 -6.27
CA ARG A 155 3.04 11.53 -4.91
C ARG A 155 1.68 10.84 -4.80
N ASP A 156 0.65 11.37 -5.45
CA ASP A 156 -0.66 10.70 -5.55
C ASP A 156 -0.53 9.32 -6.20
N LYS A 157 0.09 9.27 -7.38
CA LYS A 157 0.24 8.05 -8.18
C LYS A 157 1.00 6.97 -7.42
N LEU A 158 2.16 7.32 -6.86
CA LEU A 158 3.00 6.39 -6.11
C LEU A 158 2.30 5.88 -4.85
N SER A 159 1.70 6.78 -4.07
CA SER A 159 1.05 6.42 -2.80
C SER A 159 -0.14 5.49 -3.01
N TYR A 160 -1.01 5.82 -3.98
CA TYR A 160 -2.16 4.99 -4.28
C TYR A 160 -1.77 3.62 -4.84
N ASP A 161 -0.77 3.56 -5.73
CA ASP A 161 -0.26 2.29 -6.24
C ASP A 161 0.31 1.41 -5.12
N LEU A 162 1.09 1.98 -4.22
CA LEU A 162 1.64 1.25 -3.07
C LEU A 162 0.53 0.70 -2.18
N MET A 163 -0.47 1.52 -1.86
CA MET A 163 -1.63 1.11 -1.05
C MET A 163 -2.40 -0.03 -1.75
N ARG A 164 -2.66 0.06 -3.05
CA ARG A 164 -3.33 -1.01 -3.81
C ARG A 164 -2.52 -2.30 -3.86
N ARG A 165 -1.19 -2.22 -4.05
CA ARG A 165 -0.28 -3.39 -4.07
C ARG A 165 -0.31 -4.18 -2.77
N VAL A 166 -0.62 -3.54 -1.64
CA VAL A 166 -0.72 -4.20 -0.33
C VAL A 166 -2.15 -4.51 0.10
N GLY A 167 -3.14 -4.31 -0.80
CA GLY A 167 -4.54 -4.68 -0.58
C GLY A 167 -5.37 -3.65 0.19
N VAL A 168 -4.89 -2.41 0.32
CA VAL A 168 -5.71 -1.28 0.80
C VAL A 168 -6.64 -0.84 -0.34
N PRO A 169 -7.95 -0.64 -0.09
CA PRO A 169 -8.88 -0.18 -1.11
C PRO A 169 -8.63 1.32 -1.36
N ALA A 170 -7.72 1.61 -2.28
CA ALA A 170 -7.31 2.96 -2.65
C ALA A 170 -7.64 3.27 -4.13
N PRO A 171 -7.95 4.55 -4.46
CA PRO A 171 -8.19 4.99 -5.84
C PRO A 171 -7.09 4.60 -6.82
N HIS A 172 -7.42 4.39 -8.10
CA HIS A 172 -6.43 4.48 -9.16
C HIS A 172 -6.04 5.94 -9.44
N ALA A 173 -4.82 6.13 -9.92
CA ALA A 173 -4.35 7.41 -10.44
C ALA A 173 -3.58 7.22 -11.75
N THR A 174 -3.64 8.22 -12.63
CA THR A 174 -2.87 8.30 -13.88
C THR A 174 -2.59 9.77 -14.21
N PHE A 175 -2.10 10.06 -15.41
CA PHE A 175 -1.83 11.41 -15.90
C PHE A 175 -2.68 11.75 -17.12
N ALA A 176 -3.03 13.03 -17.29
CA ALA A 176 -3.70 13.51 -18.48
C ALA A 176 -3.25 14.93 -18.85
N HIS A 177 -3.20 15.20 -20.15
CA HIS A 177 -3.18 16.56 -20.67
C HIS A 177 -4.59 17.14 -20.60
N LEU A 178 -4.71 18.37 -20.10
CA LEU A 178 -5.99 19.07 -20.08
C LEU A 178 -5.93 20.34 -20.93
N TYR A 179 -6.93 20.53 -21.78
CA TYR A 179 -7.11 21.69 -22.64
C TYR A 179 -8.45 22.37 -22.37
N LEU A 180 -8.53 23.67 -22.61
CA LEU A 180 -9.75 24.47 -22.51
C LEU A 180 -9.96 25.31 -23.78
N SER A 181 -11.17 25.27 -24.32
CA SER A 181 -11.60 26.07 -25.47
C SER A 181 -12.84 26.87 -25.07
N LEU A 182 -12.73 28.20 -25.07
CA LEU A 182 -13.83 29.11 -24.71
C LEU A 182 -14.42 29.77 -25.95
N ASP A 183 -15.73 29.68 -26.15
CA ASP A 183 -16.47 30.31 -27.25
C ASP A 183 -15.90 30.03 -28.66
N GLY A 184 -15.38 28.81 -28.87
CA GLY A 184 -14.77 28.39 -30.14
C GLY A 184 -13.40 29.00 -30.43
N ASN A 185 -12.80 29.69 -29.45
CA ASN A 185 -11.40 30.12 -29.53
C ASN A 185 -10.44 28.91 -29.55
N PRO A 186 -9.20 29.09 -30.05
CA PRO A 186 -8.21 28.01 -30.06
C PRO A 186 -8.00 27.41 -28.68
N ARG A 187 -7.89 26.08 -28.62
CA ARG A 187 -7.65 25.36 -27.36
C ARG A 187 -6.39 25.86 -26.66
N GLU A 188 -6.55 26.19 -25.39
CA GLU A 188 -5.47 26.52 -24.46
C GLU A 188 -5.03 25.26 -23.73
N TYR A 189 -3.72 25.03 -23.61
CA TYR A 189 -3.19 23.95 -22.78
C TYR A 189 -3.16 24.38 -21.31
N LEU A 190 -4.02 23.78 -20.49
CA LEU A 190 -4.08 24.05 -19.05
C LEU A 190 -2.93 23.39 -18.29
N GLY A 191 -2.41 22.26 -18.79
CA GLY A 191 -1.25 21.59 -18.20
C GLY A 191 -1.41 20.07 -18.06
N LEU A 192 -0.44 19.47 -17.39
CA LEU A 192 -0.42 18.05 -17.03
C LEU A 192 -1.10 17.86 -15.67
N TYR A 193 -2.12 17.02 -15.58
CA TYR A 193 -2.85 16.76 -14.34
C TYR A 193 -2.67 15.31 -13.91
N VAL A 194 -2.70 15.06 -12.59
CA VAL A 194 -2.95 13.71 -12.08
C VAL A 194 -4.46 13.49 -12.12
N VAL A 195 -4.89 12.37 -12.69
CA VAL A 195 -6.30 11.98 -12.75
C VAL A 195 -6.54 10.90 -11.70
N VAL A 196 -7.34 11.21 -10.68
CA VAL A 196 -7.65 10.29 -9.57
C VAL A 196 -9.09 9.76 -9.69
N GLU A 197 -9.22 8.44 -9.55
CA GLU A 197 -10.49 7.72 -9.51
C GLU A 197 -11.42 8.29 -8.45
N GLN A 198 -12.69 8.49 -8.81
CA GLN A 198 -13.70 8.89 -7.86
C GLN A 198 -14.08 7.71 -6.96
N VAL A 199 -14.00 7.90 -5.63
CA VAL A 199 -14.64 7.01 -4.68
C VAL A 199 -16.17 7.20 -4.79
N ASP A 200 -16.81 6.29 -5.52
CA ASP A 200 -18.25 6.19 -5.72
C ASP A 200 -18.70 4.72 -5.89
N LYS A 201 -19.93 4.49 -6.37
CA LYS A 201 -20.47 3.13 -6.54
C LYS A 201 -19.63 2.26 -7.49
N VAL A 202 -18.92 2.83 -8.46
CA VAL A 202 -18.03 2.08 -9.35
C VAL A 202 -16.83 1.54 -8.57
N PHE A 203 -16.17 2.43 -7.82
CA PHE A 203 -15.07 2.08 -6.92
C PHE A 203 -15.48 1.03 -5.89
N LEU A 204 -16.62 1.23 -5.22
CA LEU A 204 -17.11 0.34 -4.17
C LEU A 204 -17.38 -1.07 -4.72
N ASN A 205 -18.06 -1.18 -5.86
CA ASN A 205 -18.33 -2.48 -6.47
C ASN A 205 -17.05 -3.21 -6.88
N ARG A 206 -16.04 -2.51 -7.41
CA ARG A 206 -14.74 -3.12 -7.75
C ARG A 206 -14.04 -3.71 -6.53
N HIS A 207 -14.01 -2.97 -5.42
CA HIS A 207 -13.26 -3.37 -4.23
C HIS A 207 -13.99 -4.34 -3.31
N PHE A 208 -15.33 -4.26 -3.26
CA PHE A 208 -16.13 -4.93 -2.25
C PHE A 208 -17.23 -5.82 -2.83
N GLY A 209 -17.45 -5.81 -4.15
CA GLY A 209 -18.60 -6.48 -4.78
C GLY A 209 -19.96 -5.87 -4.43
N ASN A 210 -19.94 -4.75 -3.69
CA ASN A 210 -21.12 -4.10 -3.13
C ASN A 210 -20.89 -2.59 -3.05
N SER A 211 -21.93 -1.83 -3.39
CA SER A 211 -21.95 -0.37 -3.27
C SER A 211 -23.11 0.16 -2.41
N LYS A 212 -23.86 -0.72 -1.74
CA LYS A 212 -24.96 -0.35 -0.84
C LYS A 212 -24.45 -0.11 0.57
N GLY A 213 -25.03 0.89 1.23
CA GLY A 213 -24.70 1.28 2.60
C GLY A 213 -24.21 2.72 2.70
N LEU A 214 -23.69 3.07 3.87
CA LEU A 214 -23.25 4.41 4.19
C LEU A 214 -21.84 4.67 3.63
N LEU A 215 -21.70 5.61 2.71
CA LEU A 215 -20.41 6.16 2.31
C LEU A 215 -20.30 7.59 2.81
N ILE A 216 -19.31 7.86 3.63
CA ILE A 216 -19.03 9.17 4.21
C ILE A 216 -17.58 9.56 3.94
N LYS A 217 -17.35 10.85 3.76
CA LYS A 217 -16.01 11.44 3.73
C LYS A 217 -15.80 12.23 5.02
N GLY A 218 -14.67 12.00 5.69
CA GLY A 218 -14.26 12.83 6.82
C GLY A 218 -13.67 14.15 6.34
N GLU A 219 -14.06 15.25 6.97
CA GLU A 219 -13.49 16.59 6.79
C GLU A 219 -12.43 16.89 7.87
N ILE A 220 -11.86 18.10 7.89
CA ILE A 220 -10.64 18.41 8.67
C ILE A 220 -10.81 18.28 10.19
N MET A 221 -9.73 17.92 10.88
CA MET A 221 -9.64 17.77 12.34
C MET A 221 -10.67 16.77 12.91
N ASN A 222 -11.03 15.78 12.10
CA ASN A 222 -11.94 14.73 12.52
C ASN A 222 -11.17 13.61 13.24
N ASP A 223 -11.26 13.62 14.56
CA ASP A 223 -10.62 12.64 15.45
C ASP A 223 -11.51 11.41 15.74
N LEU A 224 -12.69 11.32 15.10
CA LEU A 224 -13.72 10.30 15.34
C LEU A 224 -14.32 10.37 16.76
N ASP A 225 -14.55 11.57 17.26
CA ASP A 225 -15.19 11.79 18.56
C ASP A 225 -16.68 11.43 18.56
N TYR A 226 -17.15 10.81 19.64
CA TYR A 226 -18.58 10.62 19.88
C TYR A 226 -19.20 11.86 20.54
N ARG A 227 -20.27 12.39 19.94
CA ARG A 227 -20.93 13.67 20.31
C ARG A 227 -22.41 13.52 20.68
N GLY A 228 -22.86 12.28 20.90
CA GLY A 228 -24.27 11.96 21.16
C GLY A 228 -24.98 11.35 19.95
N GLU A 229 -26.28 11.12 20.08
CA GLU A 229 -27.07 10.37 19.08
C GLU A 229 -27.64 11.26 17.95
N ASN A 230 -27.41 12.58 18.00
CA ASN A 230 -27.94 13.53 17.03
C ASN A 230 -26.97 13.74 15.86
N TRP A 231 -27.40 13.40 14.63
CA TRP A 231 -26.57 13.55 13.42
C TRP A 231 -26.09 14.98 13.18
N GLU A 232 -26.88 16.00 13.56
CA GLU A 232 -26.52 17.41 13.33
C GLU A 232 -25.20 17.81 14.04
N GLU A 233 -24.79 17.09 15.09
CA GLU A 233 -23.51 17.31 15.78
C GLU A 233 -22.28 16.82 14.96
N TYR A 234 -22.54 16.02 13.92
CA TYR A 234 -21.54 15.40 13.04
C TYR A 234 -21.61 15.96 11.62
N ALA A 235 -22.76 16.47 11.18
CA ALA A 235 -23.00 16.92 9.82
C ALA A 235 -22.00 17.98 9.30
N HIS A 236 -21.24 18.62 10.21
CA HIS A 236 -20.13 19.51 9.85
C HIS A 236 -18.87 18.79 9.39
N ASP A 237 -18.50 17.71 10.06
CA ASP A 237 -17.18 17.06 9.91
C ASP A 237 -17.26 15.81 9.02
N PHE A 238 -18.46 15.48 8.54
CA PHE A 238 -18.74 14.32 7.70
C PHE A 238 -19.63 14.69 6.52
N GLU A 239 -19.12 14.50 5.31
CA GLU A 239 -19.88 14.67 4.08
C GLU A 239 -20.50 13.33 3.65
N LEU A 240 -21.83 13.27 3.52
CA LEU A 240 -22.53 12.10 2.99
C LEU A 240 -22.30 11.98 1.48
N LYS A 241 -21.88 10.79 1.04
CA LYS A 241 -21.53 10.48 -0.35
C LYS A 241 -22.39 9.37 -0.95
N SER A 242 -23.06 8.59 -0.10
CA SER A 242 -24.13 7.67 -0.49
C SER A 242 -25.44 8.43 -0.72
N ASP A 243 -26.38 7.79 -1.41
CA ASP A 243 -27.73 8.34 -1.58
C ASP A 243 -28.43 8.37 -0.21
N PRO A 244 -29.29 9.37 0.07
CA PRO A 244 -29.96 9.49 1.37
C PRO A 244 -30.74 8.23 1.78
N GLU A 245 -31.33 7.54 0.81
CA GLU A 245 -32.10 6.29 1.00
C GLU A 245 -31.23 5.12 1.49
N ASP A 246 -29.94 5.12 1.14
CA ASP A 246 -28.96 4.10 1.54
C ASP A 246 -28.17 4.51 2.81
N SER A 247 -28.40 5.73 3.32
CA SER A 247 -27.54 6.38 4.33
C SER A 247 -28.14 6.32 5.74
N ASP A 248 -27.91 5.22 6.45
CA ASP A 248 -28.19 5.14 7.88
C ASP A 248 -27.00 5.68 8.69
N THR A 249 -27.04 6.97 9.06
CA THR A 249 -25.98 7.63 9.82
C THR A 249 -25.87 7.14 11.27
N SER A 250 -26.88 6.45 11.80
CA SER A 250 -26.81 5.86 13.14
C SER A 250 -25.72 4.78 13.24
N LEU A 251 -25.36 4.15 12.12
CA LEU A 251 -24.27 3.18 12.05
C LEU A 251 -22.92 3.81 12.40
N LEU A 252 -22.65 5.01 11.89
CA LEU A 252 -21.46 5.75 12.24
C LEU A 252 -21.49 6.14 13.71
N ILE A 253 -22.60 6.71 14.17
CA ILE A 253 -22.76 7.15 15.57
C ILE A 253 -22.51 5.99 16.55
N GLN A 254 -23.07 4.81 16.26
CA GLN A 254 -22.83 3.60 17.05
C GLN A 254 -21.36 3.17 17.03
N PHE A 255 -20.69 3.23 15.88
CA PHE A 255 -19.26 2.95 15.79
C PHE A 255 -18.43 3.95 16.60
N LEU A 256 -18.71 5.25 16.48
CA LEU A 256 -18.02 6.29 17.26
C LEU A 256 -18.25 6.09 18.77
N LYS A 257 -19.49 5.82 19.18
CA LYS A 257 -19.82 5.50 20.57
C LYS A 257 -19.02 4.30 21.07
N PHE A 258 -18.98 3.22 20.29
CA PHE A 258 -18.19 2.04 20.61
C PHE A 258 -16.70 2.36 20.76
N VAL A 259 -16.09 3.05 19.79
CA VAL A 259 -14.68 3.44 19.83
C VAL A 259 -14.36 4.33 21.03
N ASN A 260 -15.27 5.22 21.43
CA ASN A 260 -15.03 6.19 22.50
C ASN A 260 -15.41 5.71 23.91
N GLN A 261 -16.39 4.81 24.04
CA GLN A 261 -17.01 4.51 25.35
C GLN A 261 -16.92 3.03 25.79
N SER A 262 -16.59 2.10 24.90
CA SER A 262 -16.38 0.69 25.30
C SER A 262 -15.15 0.55 26.19
N SER A 263 -15.13 -0.46 27.09
CA SER A 263 -13.90 -0.79 27.84
C SER A 263 -12.81 -1.29 26.88
N ASP A 264 -11.54 -1.29 27.31
CA ASP A 264 -10.44 -1.77 26.46
C ASP A 264 -10.56 -3.26 26.14
N GLU A 265 -11.08 -4.07 27.07
CA GLU A 265 -11.37 -5.49 26.85
C GLU A 265 -12.47 -5.67 25.79
N GLN A 266 -13.56 -4.90 25.91
CA GLN A 266 -14.66 -4.96 24.95
C GLN A 266 -14.20 -4.48 23.57
N PHE A 267 -13.47 -3.37 23.50
CA PHE A 267 -12.90 -2.86 22.25
C PHE A 267 -12.03 -3.89 21.58
N ALA A 268 -11.08 -4.48 22.33
CA ALA A 268 -10.19 -5.50 21.81
C ALA A 268 -10.99 -6.65 21.21
N GLN A 269 -11.99 -7.17 21.92
CA GLN A 269 -12.80 -8.32 21.49
C GLN A 269 -13.68 -8.01 20.28
N GLU A 270 -14.32 -6.84 20.23
CA GLU A 270 -15.44 -6.57 19.34
C GLU A 270 -15.10 -5.70 18.14
N ILE A 271 -13.98 -4.96 18.10
CA ILE A 271 -13.69 -4.00 17.01
C ILE A 271 -13.76 -4.61 15.59
N ASN A 272 -13.45 -5.90 15.43
CA ASN A 272 -13.56 -6.60 14.14
C ASN A 272 -14.99 -6.78 13.63
N SER A 273 -16.02 -6.60 14.48
CA SER A 273 -17.43 -6.56 14.07
C SER A 273 -17.85 -5.19 13.54
N TYR A 274 -17.09 -4.14 13.84
CA TYR A 274 -17.36 -2.77 13.41
C TYR A 274 -16.50 -2.34 12.22
N LEU A 275 -15.22 -2.73 12.19
CA LEU A 275 -14.22 -2.26 11.23
C LEU A 275 -13.48 -3.45 10.61
N ASN A 276 -13.14 -3.34 9.34
CA ASN A 276 -12.14 -4.21 8.73
C ASN A 276 -10.73 -3.82 9.22
N VAL A 277 -10.36 -4.31 10.40
CA VAL A 277 -9.11 -3.94 11.08
C VAL A 277 -7.88 -4.30 10.26
N ASP A 278 -7.89 -5.42 9.54
CA ASP A 278 -6.76 -5.84 8.70
C ASP A 278 -6.40 -4.78 7.64
N ARG A 279 -7.40 -4.31 6.88
CA ARG A 279 -7.21 -3.27 5.86
C ARG A 279 -6.84 -1.92 6.48
N PHE A 280 -7.46 -1.57 7.60
CA PHE A 280 -7.13 -0.33 8.31
C PHE A 280 -5.68 -0.34 8.80
N VAL A 281 -5.21 -1.45 9.39
CA VAL A 281 -3.84 -1.58 9.89
C VAL A 281 -2.82 -1.65 8.76
N LYS A 282 -3.15 -2.26 7.61
CA LYS A 282 -2.35 -2.17 6.37
C LYS A 282 -2.21 -0.73 5.89
N TRP A 283 -3.32 0.01 5.85
CA TRP A 283 -3.28 1.43 5.52
C TRP A 283 -2.40 2.19 6.50
N LEU A 284 -2.57 1.99 7.81
CA LEU A 284 -1.79 2.66 8.84
C LEU A 284 -0.28 2.39 8.67
N ALA A 285 0.12 1.14 8.42
CA ALA A 285 1.51 0.78 8.15
C ALA A 285 2.04 1.50 6.89
N MET A 286 1.29 1.50 5.79
CA MET A 286 1.70 2.22 4.57
C MET A 286 1.75 3.74 4.78
N ASN A 287 0.73 4.34 5.41
CA ASN A 287 0.67 5.75 5.76
C ASN A 287 1.87 6.17 6.63
N THR A 288 2.28 5.30 7.56
CA THR A 288 3.46 5.51 8.40
C THR A 288 4.74 5.51 7.58
N LEU A 289 4.90 4.58 6.63
CA LEU A 289 6.05 4.55 5.72
C LEU A 289 6.11 5.79 4.84
N LEU A 290 4.96 6.26 4.37
CA LEU A 290 4.86 7.48 3.58
C LEU A 290 5.03 8.75 4.43
N SER A 291 5.02 8.65 5.76
CA SER A 291 4.97 9.79 6.68
C SER A 291 3.92 10.82 6.24
N ASP A 292 2.72 10.33 5.94
CA ASP A 292 1.62 11.16 5.43
C ASP A 292 0.77 11.69 6.59
N LEU A 293 0.96 12.97 6.88
CA LEU A 293 0.22 13.69 7.92
C LEU A 293 -1.02 14.40 7.39
N ASP A 294 -1.24 14.48 6.07
CA ASP A 294 -2.48 15.05 5.50
C ASP A 294 -3.56 13.96 5.41
N SER A 295 -3.67 13.16 6.47
CA SER A 295 -4.45 11.94 6.54
C SER A 295 -5.20 11.86 7.88
N TYR A 296 -5.94 10.78 8.10
CA TYR A 296 -6.56 10.54 9.42
C TYR A 296 -5.52 10.52 10.56
N ALA A 297 -4.34 9.94 10.31
CA ALA A 297 -3.30 9.81 11.33
C ALA A 297 -2.67 11.15 11.73
N GLY A 298 -2.63 12.13 10.81
CA GLY A 298 -2.21 13.50 11.09
C GLY A 298 -3.41 14.43 11.28
N LEU A 299 -3.74 15.26 10.29
CA LEU A 299 -4.77 16.31 10.37
C LEU A 299 -6.21 15.82 10.58
N GLY A 300 -6.47 14.49 10.58
CA GLY A 300 -7.81 13.94 10.73
C GLY A 300 -8.65 14.03 9.45
N HIS A 301 -8.03 14.31 8.30
CA HIS A 301 -8.70 14.60 7.03
C HIS A 301 -8.35 13.59 5.92
N ASN A 302 -8.97 13.74 4.75
CA ASN A 302 -8.66 13.01 3.51
C ASN A 302 -8.87 11.49 3.59
N TRP A 303 -10.08 11.10 4.00
CA TRP A 303 -10.48 9.70 4.02
C TRP A 303 -11.97 9.52 3.83
N TYR A 304 -12.36 8.31 3.45
CA TYR A 304 -13.73 7.84 3.46
C TYR A 304 -13.89 6.64 4.40
N LEU A 305 -15.08 6.52 4.98
CA LEU A 305 -15.56 5.28 5.58
C LEU A 305 -16.75 4.78 4.78
N TYR A 306 -16.71 3.50 4.42
CA TYR A 306 -17.80 2.81 3.76
C TYR A 306 -18.33 1.70 4.66
N PHE A 307 -19.58 1.78 5.10
CA PHE A 307 -20.24 0.66 5.74
C PHE A 307 -20.70 -0.35 4.69
N ASN A 308 -19.96 -1.46 4.57
CA ASN A 308 -20.32 -2.53 3.67
C ASN A 308 -21.46 -3.36 4.26
N THR A 309 -22.60 -3.36 3.58
CA THR A 309 -23.83 -4.03 4.02
C THR A 309 -23.76 -5.55 3.95
N ASP A 310 -22.79 -6.15 3.24
CA ASP A 310 -22.60 -7.60 3.20
C ASP A 310 -21.79 -8.08 4.39
N THR A 311 -20.70 -7.36 4.71
CA THR A 311 -19.84 -7.72 5.83
C THR A 311 -20.29 -7.12 7.16
N LYS A 312 -21.21 -6.15 7.12
CA LYS A 312 -21.66 -5.33 8.27
C LYS A 312 -20.51 -4.62 9.00
N ARG A 313 -19.52 -4.16 8.24
CA ARG A 313 -18.30 -3.50 8.77
C ARG A 313 -17.98 -2.27 7.96
N PHE A 314 -17.35 -1.30 8.61
CA PHE A 314 -16.70 -0.19 7.97
C PHE A 314 -15.42 -0.62 7.25
N GLU A 315 -15.20 -0.02 6.09
CA GLU A 315 -14.01 -0.11 5.26
C GLU A 315 -13.40 1.30 5.17
N TYR A 316 -12.10 1.41 5.48
CA TYR A 316 -11.37 2.67 5.38
C TYR A 316 -10.78 2.83 3.98
N ILE A 317 -10.94 4.00 3.38
CA ILE A 317 -10.47 4.32 2.03
C ILE A 317 -9.68 5.64 2.11
N PRO A 318 -8.38 5.63 1.78
CA PRO A 318 -7.56 6.84 1.76
C PRO A 318 -7.93 7.76 0.59
N TRP A 319 -7.73 9.06 0.77
CA TRP A 319 -7.99 10.10 -0.21
C TRP A 319 -6.89 11.18 -0.14
N ASP A 320 -6.75 12.03 -1.17
CA ASP A 320 -5.83 13.20 -1.23
C ASP A 320 -4.45 12.95 -0.60
N VAL A 321 -3.58 12.23 -1.31
CA VAL A 321 -2.27 11.78 -0.77
C VAL A 321 -1.09 12.47 -1.47
N ASN A 322 -1.33 13.65 -2.04
CA ASN A 322 -0.31 14.51 -2.66
C ASN A 322 0.73 15.03 -1.64
N GLU A 323 0.38 15.02 -0.34
CA GLU A 323 1.25 15.45 0.76
C GLU A 323 1.99 14.29 1.46
N ALA A 324 1.91 13.09 0.89
CA ALA A 324 2.71 11.94 1.29
C ALA A 324 4.22 12.13 1.02
N PHE A 325 5.02 11.15 1.43
CA PHE A 325 6.49 11.18 1.39
C PHE A 325 7.07 12.33 2.22
N GLY A 326 6.53 12.53 3.43
CA GLY A 326 6.98 13.55 4.38
C GLY A 326 6.80 14.99 3.91
N ASN A 327 5.87 15.24 2.99
CA ASN A 327 5.69 16.55 2.37
C ASN A 327 4.89 17.52 3.27
N LEU A 328 3.92 17.03 4.04
CA LEU A 328 3.32 17.81 5.12
C LEU A 328 4.18 17.77 6.39
N GLN A 329 4.87 18.88 6.68
CA GLN A 329 5.83 18.95 7.79
C GLN A 329 5.29 19.55 9.09
N LEU A 330 4.23 20.38 9.05
CA LEU A 330 3.68 21.03 10.26
C LEU A 330 4.76 21.73 11.11
N GLN A 331 5.58 22.58 10.46
CA GLN A 331 6.73 23.27 11.07
C GLN A 331 7.89 22.36 11.53
N SER A 332 7.82 21.04 11.30
CA SER A 332 8.97 20.14 11.43
C SER A 332 9.95 20.27 10.25
N GLN A 333 11.09 19.58 10.37
CA GLN A 333 12.13 19.50 9.37
C GLN A 333 12.02 18.21 8.56
N PRO A 334 12.55 18.16 7.32
CA PRO A 334 12.52 16.95 6.50
C PRO A 334 13.06 15.70 7.20
N GLN A 335 14.12 15.84 7.99
CA GLN A 335 14.69 14.72 8.77
C GLN A 335 13.71 14.19 9.82
N GLN A 336 12.92 15.05 10.46
CA GLN A 336 11.92 14.64 11.44
C GLN A 336 10.78 13.83 10.77
N MET A 337 10.45 14.15 9.51
CA MET A 337 9.50 13.37 8.73
C MET A 337 10.07 12.01 8.26
N ILE A 338 11.36 11.95 7.93
CA ILE A 338 12.08 10.69 7.71
C ILE A 338 12.04 9.84 8.97
N ASP A 339 12.22 10.47 10.13
CA ASP A 339 12.30 9.79 11.42
C ASP A 339 10.95 9.64 12.12
N PHE A 340 9.84 9.94 11.44
CA PHE A 340 8.49 9.87 12.01
C PHE A 340 8.25 8.55 12.75
N ASP A 341 7.75 8.64 13.98
CA ASP A 341 7.72 7.51 14.90
C ASP A 341 6.78 6.39 14.44
N ILE A 342 7.33 5.18 14.35
CA ILE A 342 6.53 4.00 14.01
C ILE A 342 5.72 3.48 15.21
N HIS A 343 6.12 3.80 16.45
CA HIS A 343 5.45 3.31 17.66
C HIS A 343 4.21 4.13 18.02
N ARG A 344 4.22 5.42 17.71
CA ARG A 344 3.09 6.36 17.77
C ARG A 344 2.89 7.04 16.41
N PRO A 345 2.35 6.31 15.41
CA PRO A 345 2.25 6.79 14.02
C PRO A 345 1.08 7.75 13.82
N TYR A 346 0.90 8.72 14.72
CA TYR A 346 -0.19 9.68 14.66
C TYR A 346 0.12 10.95 15.45
N VAL A 347 -0.54 12.04 15.09
CA VAL A 347 -0.44 13.35 15.76
C VAL A 347 -1.60 13.53 16.73
N GLY A 348 -1.33 14.07 17.92
CA GLY A 348 -2.37 14.33 18.91
C GLY A 348 -2.98 13.05 19.50
N ASP A 349 -4.30 13.02 19.66
CA ASP A 349 -5.04 11.84 20.14
C ASP A 349 -5.91 11.27 19.02
N LYS A 350 -5.39 10.26 18.30
CA LYS A 350 -6.17 9.48 17.33
C LYS A 350 -6.72 8.25 18.02
N ILE A 351 -7.87 8.39 18.67
CA ILE A 351 -8.42 7.36 19.57
C ILE A 351 -8.50 5.97 18.90
N LEU A 352 -8.93 5.88 17.64
CA LEU A 352 -9.01 4.60 16.94
C LEU A 352 -7.63 3.94 16.77
N ILE A 353 -6.63 4.71 16.31
CA ILE A 353 -5.26 4.20 16.12
C ILE A 353 -4.65 3.82 17.48
N ARG A 354 -4.76 4.69 18.48
CA ARG A 354 -4.23 4.46 19.83
C ARG A 354 -4.80 3.20 20.45
N ARG A 355 -6.12 3.01 20.40
CA ARG A 355 -6.78 1.82 20.97
C ARG A 355 -6.44 0.56 20.18
N LEU A 356 -6.35 0.62 18.85
CA LEU A 356 -5.89 -0.52 18.05
C LEU A 356 -4.47 -0.95 18.41
N LEU A 357 -3.53 0.00 18.50
CA LEU A 357 -2.13 -0.30 18.82
C LEU A 357 -1.90 -0.64 20.30
N ALA A 358 -2.87 -0.40 21.19
CA ALA A 358 -2.87 -0.92 22.55
C ALA A 358 -3.23 -2.42 22.63
N VAL A 359 -3.84 -2.98 21.58
CA VAL A 359 -4.19 -4.40 21.50
C VAL A 359 -3.05 -5.18 20.83
N GLU A 360 -2.40 -6.07 21.58
CA GLU A 360 -1.15 -6.72 21.17
C GLU A 360 -1.22 -7.41 19.80
N ARG A 361 -2.33 -8.10 19.49
CA ARG A 361 -2.48 -8.75 18.18
C ARG A 361 -2.55 -7.77 17.00
N PHE A 362 -3.16 -6.59 17.17
CA PHE A 362 -3.25 -5.60 16.09
C PHE A 362 -1.95 -4.81 15.96
N LYS A 363 -1.29 -4.55 17.09
CA LYS A 363 0.08 -4.03 17.13
C LYS A 363 1.06 -4.97 16.42
N ALA A 364 0.96 -6.28 16.65
CA ALA A 364 1.77 -7.28 15.96
C ALA A 364 1.50 -7.31 14.44
N LEU A 365 0.23 -7.24 14.01
CA LEU A 365 -0.11 -7.12 12.58
C LEU A 365 0.50 -5.85 11.96
N TYR A 366 0.40 -4.72 12.65
CA TYR A 366 0.97 -3.45 12.21
C TYR A 366 2.48 -3.53 11.99
N TYR A 367 3.24 -4.03 12.97
CA TYR A 367 4.70 -4.21 12.80
C TYR A 367 5.05 -5.25 11.74
N GLY A 368 4.27 -6.33 11.65
CA GLY A 368 4.43 -7.33 10.59
C GLY A 368 4.28 -6.70 9.21
N TYR A 369 3.31 -5.82 9.00
CA TYR A 369 3.16 -5.09 7.75
C TYR A 369 4.31 -4.12 7.49
N LEU A 370 4.76 -3.35 8.48
CA LEU A 370 5.95 -2.50 8.33
C LEU A 370 7.16 -3.33 7.87
N GLN A 371 7.43 -4.47 8.52
CA GLN A 371 8.52 -5.37 8.17
C GLN A 371 8.42 -5.90 6.73
N ILE A 372 7.22 -6.32 6.30
CA ILE A 372 6.97 -6.83 4.94
C ILE A 372 7.16 -5.71 3.91
N PHE A 373 6.65 -4.52 4.18
CA PHE A 373 6.64 -3.43 3.21
C PHE A 373 8.05 -2.87 2.94
N VAL A 374 8.89 -2.70 3.97
CA VAL A 374 10.26 -2.13 3.83
C VAL A 374 11.29 -3.06 3.18
N VAL A 375 10.95 -4.34 2.97
CA VAL A 375 11.76 -5.29 2.19
C VAL A 375 11.05 -5.76 0.91
N GLY A 376 9.87 -5.19 0.64
CA GLY A 376 9.02 -5.54 -0.49
C GLY A 376 8.67 -4.30 -1.29
N VAL A 377 7.40 -3.88 -1.24
CA VAL A 377 6.88 -2.80 -2.10
C VAL A 377 7.54 -1.43 -1.87
N PHE A 378 8.10 -1.18 -0.68
CA PHE A 378 8.76 0.07 -0.31
C PHE A 378 10.30 -0.08 -0.21
N ASP A 379 10.84 -1.17 -0.76
CA ASP A 379 12.28 -1.33 -0.89
C ASP A 379 12.89 -0.22 -1.78
N PRO A 380 14.04 0.38 -1.41
CA PRO A 380 14.62 1.49 -2.15
C PRO A 380 14.91 1.18 -3.62
N GLU A 381 15.41 -0.01 -3.97
CA GLU A 381 15.73 -0.34 -5.36
C GLU A 381 14.45 -0.40 -6.21
N THR A 382 13.42 -1.06 -5.68
CA THR A 382 12.11 -1.18 -6.34
C THR A 382 11.46 0.19 -6.53
N MET A 383 11.47 1.01 -5.48
CA MET A 383 10.87 2.34 -5.50
C MET A 383 11.63 3.30 -6.41
N HIS A 384 12.96 3.28 -6.41
CA HIS A 384 13.76 4.16 -7.28
C HIS A 384 13.48 3.87 -8.75
N LYS A 385 13.38 2.58 -9.14
CA LYS A 385 13.02 2.18 -10.50
C LYS A 385 11.63 2.70 -10.91
N GLU A 386 10.65 2.60 -10.03
CA GLU A 386 9.30 3.09 -10.31
C GLU A 386 9.24 4.62 -10.36
N ILE A 387 9.96 5.31 -9.47
CA ILE A 387 10.11 6.78 -9.50
C ILE A 387 10.74 7.21 -10.83
N ASP A 388 11.82 6.58 -11.26
CA ASP A 388 12.49 6.90 -12.53
C ASP A 388 11.58 6.64 -13.73
N ARG A 389 10.89 5.49 -13.74
CA ARG A 389 9.94 5.13 -14.80
C ARG A 389 8.84 6.17 -14.93
N LEU A 390 8.20 6.54 -13.83
CA LEU A 390 7.11 7.51 -13.83
C LEU A 390 7.59 8.93 -14.13
N HIS A 391 8.72 9.35 -13.57
CA HIS A 391 9.30 10.66 -13.84
C HIS A 391 9.66 10.82 -15.31
N ALA A 392 10.30 9.81 -15.91
CA ALA A 392 10.59 9.77 -17.33
C ALA A 392 9.32 9.79 -18.18
N PHE A 393 8.28 9.04 -17.78
CA PHE A 393 7.00 8.99 -18.48
C PHE A 393 6.32 10.36 -18.59
N ILE A 394 6.38 11.17 -17.53
CA ILE A 394 5.70 12.48 -17.49
C ILE A 394 6.60 13.67 -17.83
N LYS A 395 7.91 13.46 -17.98
CA LYS A 395 8.89 14.54 -18.09
C LYS A 395 8.55 15.56 -19.18
N ASP A 396 8.33 15.09 -20.40
CA ASP A 396 8.04 15.98 -21.54
C ASP A 396 6.73 16.76 -21.34
N ALA A 397 5.72 16.11 -20.74
CA ALA A 397 4.43 16.73 -20.46
C ALA A 397 4.54 17.80 -19.35
N ALA A 398 5.31 17.52 -18.30
CA ALA A 398 5.59 18.44 -17.20
C ALA A 398 6.46 19.64 -17.65
N GLU A 399 7.44 19.42 -18.54
CA GLU A 399 8.25 20.50 -19.11
C GLU A 399 7.42 21.45 -19.99
N LYS A 400 6.47 20.92 -20.78
CA LYS A 400 5.54 21.69 -21.62
C LYS A 400 4.48 22.45 -20.82
N ASP A 401 4.17 21.99 -19.61
CA ASP A 401 3.22 22.65 -18.72
C ASP A 401 3.78 23.98 -18.22
N LYS A 402 3.24 25.10 -18.70
CA LYS A 402 3.64 26.45 -18.26
C LYS A 402 2.87 26.94 -17.03
N ASN A 403 1.80 26.23 -16.66
CA ASN A 403 0.90 26.60 -15.58
C ASN A 403 1.20 25.82 -14.28
N LYS A 404 2.07 24.80 -14.33
CA LYS A 404 2.49 24.05 -13.15
C LYS A 404 2.98 24.98 -12.03
N ILE A 405 2.70 24.57 -10.80
CA ILE A 405 2.91 25.40 -9.60
C ILE A 405 4.40 25.57 -9.29
N TYR A 406 5.21 24.55 -9.56
CA TYR A 406 6.66 24.56 -9.33
C TYR A 406 7.43 24.79 -10.62
N ALA A 407 8.61 25.42 -10.51
CA ALA A 407 9.46 25.63 -11.67
C ALA A 407 9.91 24.29 -12.26
N THR A 408 10.17 24.26 -13.58
CA THR A 408 10.69 23.05 -14.25
C THR A 408 11.95 22.52 -13.58
N ALA A 409 12.83 23.41 -13.12
CA ALA A 409 14.05 23.02 -12.39
C ALA A 409 13.73 22.27 -11.09
N ASP A 410 12.73 22.70 -10.34
CA ASP A 410 12.32 22.03 -9.09
C ASP A 410 11.67 20.67 -9.39
N PHE A 411 10.83 20.57 -10.43
CA PHE A 411 10.28 19.28 -10.87
C PHE A 411 11.38 18.27 -11.21
N LEU A 412 12.37 18.66 -12.01
CA LEU A 412 13.49 17.79 -12.40
C LEU A 412 14.33 17.35 -11.19
N LYS A 413 14.50 18.24 -10.21
CA LYS A 413 15.28 17.97 -8.99
C LYS A 413 14.52 17.18 -7.93
N SER A 414 13.19 17.32 -7.87
CA SER A 414 12.35 16.78 -6.79
C SER A 414 12.34 15.24 -6.63
N VAL A 415 12.99 14.52 -7.53
CA VAL A 415 13.22 13.07 -7.39
C VAL A 415 14.50 12.76 -6.60
N GLU A 416 15.53 13.60 -6.67
CA GLU A 416 16.87 13.36 -6.11
C GLU A 416 17.28 14.36 -5.01
N GLU A 417 16.79 15.60 -5.07
CA GLU A 417 17.21 16.71 -4.22
C GLU A 417 16.03 17.26 -3.41
N THR A 418 16.34 17.87 -2.27
CA THR A 418 15.39 18.71 -1.54
C THR A 418 15.17 20.01 -2.31
N VAL A 419 13.91 20.34 -2.59
CA VAL A 419 13.52 21.56 -3.32
C VAL A 419 12.79 22.56 -2.40
N PRO A 420 12.74 23.86 -2.76
CA PRO A 420 12.02 24.85 -1.96
C PRO A 420 10.54 24.50 -1.80
N PRO A 421 9.95 24.70 -0.60
CA PRO A 421 8.53 24.48 -0.39
C PRO A 421 7.70 25.67 -0.89
N LEU A 422 6.43 25.44 -1.21
CA LEU A 422 5.51 26.53 -1.56
C LEU A 422 5.31 27.55 -0.41
N PHE A 423 5.41 27.09 0.85
CA PHE A 423 5.28 27.91 2.05
C PHE A 423 6.50 27.73 2.99
N PRO A 424 7.59 28.50 2.79
CA PRO A 424 8.84 28.36 3.56
C PRO A 424 8.71 28.57 5.07
N VAL A 425 7.67 29.26 5.54
CA VAL A 425 7.41 29.46 6.97
C VAL A 425 6.91 28.16 7.64
N LEU A 426 6.36 27.23 6.86
CA LEU A 426 5.70 26.02 7.36
C LEU A 426 6.50 24.73 7.12
N SER A 427 7.62 24.81 6.39
CA SER A 427 8.41 23.66 5.97
C SER A 427 9.88 24.03 5.73
N GLY A 428 10.80 23.15 6.13
CA GLY A 428 12.24 23.29 5.90
C GLY A 428 12.73 22.89 4.49
N GLY A 429 11.81 22.58 3.57
CA GLY A 429 12.12 22.07 2.23
C GLY A 429 11.37 20.79 1.90
N ILE A 430 11.12 20.51 0.61
CA ILE A 430 10.45 19.29 0.18
C ILE A 430 11.52 18.29 -0.26
N ILE A 431 11.73 17.25 0.55
CA ILE A 431 12.72 16.21 0.27
C ILE A 431 12.41 15.47 -1.04
N GLY A 432 13.48 15.13 -1.77
CA GLY A 432 13.38 14.32 -2.97
C GLY A 432 12.80 12.93 -2.70
N LEU A 433 12.05 12.37 -3.64
CA LEU A 433 11.38 11.08 -3.45
C LEU A 433 12.37 9.93 -3.16
N LYS A 434 13.47 9.84 -3.92
CA LYS A 434 14.47 8.78 -3.72
C LYS A 434 15.22 8.89 -2.38
N PRO A 435 15.79 10.06 -1.99
CA PRO A 435 16.42 10.18 -0.69
C PRO A 435 15.43 9.98 0.46
N PHE A 436 14.16 10.40 0.33
CA PHE A 436 13.14 10.08 1.33
C PHE A 436 12.95 8.58 1.47
N VAL A 437 12.68 7.84 0.38
CA VAL A 437 12.46 6.39 0.44
C VAL A 437 13.64 5.67 1.07
N THR A 438 14.86 5.96 0.62
CA THR A 438 16.08 5.33 1.15
C THR A 438 16.22 5.56 2.66
N GLN A 439 16.13 6.82 3.08
CA GLN A 439 16.36 7.18 4.48
C GLN A 439 15.20 6.72 5.37
N ARG A 440 13.96 6.82 4.89
CA ARG A 440 12.77 6.37 5.62
C ARG A 440 12.76 4.86 5.81
N CYS A 441 13.13 4.10 4.78
CA CYS A 441 13.28 2.65 4.87
C CYS A 441 14.35 2.27 5.92
N ALA A 442 15.49 2.97 5.94
CA ALA A 442 16.53 2.76 6.95
C ALA A 442 16.04 3.13 8.37
N SER A 443 15.41 4.29 8.53
CA SER A 443 14.87 4.77 9.81
C SER A 443 13.84 3.80 10.39
N VAL A 444 12.90 3.32 9.57
CA VAL A 444 11.88 2.34 10.00
C VAL A 444 12.53 1.02 10.41
N LYS A 445 13.53 0.52 9.65
CA LYS A 445 14.28 -0.69 10.01
C LYS A 445 15.00 -0.53 11.35
N ALA A 446 15.64 0.61 11.58
CA ALA A 446 16.35 0.91 12.83
C ALA A 446 15.39 1.04 14.03
N GLN A 447 14.23 1.69 13.84
CA GLN A 447 13.20 1.79 14.88
C GLN A 447 12.60 0.42 15.23
N LEU A 448 12.37 -0.45 14.24
CA LEU A 448 11.83 -1.81 14.45
C LEU A 448 12.72 -2.67 15.36
N ILE A 449 14.03 -2.48 15.33
CA ILE A 449 15.00 -3.20 16.17
C ILE A 449 15.48 -2.41 17.39
N GLY A 450 14.93 -1.21 17.60
CA GLY A 450 15.25 -0.36 18.76
C GLY A 450 16.59 0.38 18.69
N GLU A 451 17.24 0.41 17.53
CA GLU A 451 18.50 1.15 17.32
C GLU A 451 18.29 2.67 17.17
N GLN A 452 17.08 3.08 16.81
CA GLN A 452 16.71 4.48 16.63
C GLN A 452 15.39 4.79 17.33
N LYS A 453 15.28 6.00 17.90
CA LYS A 453 14.00 6.56 18.36
C LYS A 453 13.34 7.35 17.24
N GLY A 454 12.03 7.19 17.09
CA GLY A 454 11.23 7.99 16.18
C GLY A 454 10.95 9.41 16.69
N PHE A 455 10.63 10.30 15.77
CA PHE A 455 10.14 11.64 16.04
C PHE A 455 8.62 11.61 16.27
N GLN A 456 8.18 12.11 17.42
CA GLN A 456 6.78 12.18 17.82
C GLN A 456 6.27 13.62 17.79
N PHE A 457 5.00 13.78 17.42
CA PHE A 457 4.28 15.05 17.54
C PHE A 457 3.36 15.00 18.76
N ASP A 458 3.51 15.96 19.68
CA ASP A 458 2.70 15.99 20.90
C ASP A 458 1.24 16.35 20.61
N ARG A 459 0.99 17.48 19.92
CA ARG A 459 -0.31 17.95 19.41
C ARG A 459 -0.12 18.98 18.29
N PHE A 460 -1.13 19.15 17.43
CA PHE A 460 -1.24 20.33 16.55
C PHE A 460 -1.36 21.61 17.38
N GLN A 461 -0.57 22.64 17.08
CA GLN A 461 -0.75 23.98 17.61
C GLN A 461 -1.44 24.86 16.56
N MET A 462 -2.43 25.67 16.94
CA MET A 462 -3.07 26.64 16.01
C MET A 462 -2.08 27.64 15.38
N GLY A 463 -0.91 27.83 16.01
CA GLY A 463 0.20 28.62 15.45
C GLY A 463 0.83 27.98 14.20
N ASP A 464 0.60 26.69 13.95
CA ASP A 464 1.17 25.94 12.83
C ASP A 464 0.61 26.35 11.46
N PHE A 465 -0.49 27.12 11.43
CA PHE A 465 -1.11 27.69 10.22
C PHE A 465 -1.09 29.22 10.17
N GLY A 466 -0.35 29.88 11.08
CA GLY A 466 -0.18 31.34 11.05
C GLY A 466 -1.36 32.17 11.57
N GLY A 467 -2.11 31.68 12.57
CA GLY A 467 -3.01 32.52 13.37
C GLY A 467 -2.23 33.33 14.43
N PRO A 468 -2.69 34.53 14.84
CA PRO A 468 -1.99 35.31 15.85
C PRO A 468 -1.89 34.49 17.14
N SER A 469 -0.67 34.22 17.59
CA SER A 469 -0.41 33.56 18.86
C SER A 469 -0.94 34.43 19.99
N ASP A 470 -1.89 33.92 20.77
CA ASP A 470 -2.20 34.47 22.09
C ASP A 470 -0.96 34.28 22.98
N ALA A 471 -0.05 35.25 22.92
CA ALA A 471 1.08 35.40 23.81
C ALA A 471 0.55 35.78 25.20
N ASN A 472 0.12 34.77 25.97
CA ASN A 472 0.16 34.79 27.42
C ASN A 472 -0.17 33.41 27.97
N LYS A 473 0.85 32.57 28.11
CA LYS A 473 1.01 31.69 29.27
C LYS A 473 2.48 31.37 29.44
N SER A 474 2.98 31.81 30.58
CA SER A 474 4.34 31.72 31.09
C SER A 474 4.81 30.28 31.25
N GLU A 475 5.95 29.94 30.66
CA GLU A 475 6.80 28.83 31.12
C GLU A 475 8.14 29.43 31.57
N GLU A 476 8.55 29.03 32.78
CA GLU A 476 9.85 29.38 33.38
C GLU A 476 10.99 28.60 32.70
N PRO A 477 12.21 29.17 32.64
CA PRO A 477 13.28 28.64 31.81
C PRO A 477 14.11 27.58 32.54
N SER A 478 14.47 26.50 31.85
CA SER A 478 15.59 25.63 32.24
C SER A 478 16.78 25.87 31.32
N GLU A 479 17.95 25.83 31.93
CA GLU A 479 19.17 26.54 31.53
C GLU A 479 19.95 25.93 30.34
N THR A 480 20.75 26.81 29.78
CA THR A 480 21.64 26.74 28.61
C THR A 480 22.90 25.86 28.77
N THR A 481 23.17 24.99 27.77
CA THR A 481 24.41 24.75 26.94
C THR A 481 25.81 24.61 27.61
N PRO A 482 26.93 24.16 26.95
CA PRO A 482 27.17 24.07 25.49
C PRO A 482 28.06 22.94 24.90
N ALA A 483 27.91 22.79 23.58
CA ALA A 483 28.91 22.62 22.50
C ALA A 483 30.07 21.59 22.55
N GLY A 484 30.19 20.84 21.45
CA GLY A 484 31.42 20.20 20.96
C GLY A 484 31.37 20.01 19.43
N VAL A 485 32.36 20.57 18.73
CA VAL A 485 32.54 20.73 17.26
C VAL A 485 33.21 19.49 16.62
N PRO A 486 33.15 19.27 15.28
CA PRO A 486 33.20 17.95 14.65
C PRO A 486 34.61 17.51 14.22
N VAL A 487 34.76 16.23 13.86
CA VAL A 487 35.98 15.70 13.24
C VAL A 487 35.65 14.95 11.96
N SER A 488 36.17 15.50 10.85
CA SER A 488 36.32 14.85 9.55
C SER A 488 37.52 13.91 9.54
N ALA A 489 37.43 12.78 8.86
CA ALA A 489 38.58 12.14 8.20
C ALA A 489 38.08 11.24 7.06
N GLY A 490 38.50 11.52 5.84
CA GLY A 490 38.31 10.66 4.68
C GLY A 490 39.47 9.69 4.46
N GLY A 491 39.27 8.69 3.60
CA GLY A 491 40.31 7.86 3.01
C GLY A 491 39.79 6.55 2.41
N PRO A 492 40.39 6.00 1.34
CA PRO A 492 39.63 5.53 0.17
C PRO A 492 39.80 4.04 -0.21
N ALA A 493 39.12 3.68 -1.31
CA ALA A 493 39.38 2.55 -2.24
C ALA A 493 38.71 1.21 -1.85
N THR A 494 38.26 0.30 -2.73
CA THR A 494 38.56 0.02 -4.15
C THR A 494 37.38 -0.67 -4.85
N THR A 495 37.38 -0.53 -6.17
CA THR A 495 36.66 -1.24 -7.24
C THR A 495 36.55 -2.77 -7.10
N GLY A 496 35.42 -3.34 -7.56
CA GLY A 496 35.30 -4.74 -7.95
C GLY A 496 34.21 -4.91 -9.01
N ALA A 497 34.62 -5.19 -10.25
CA ALA A 497 33.73 -5.42 -11.39
C ALA A 497 33.13 -6.84 -11.32
N ALA A 498 31.86 -7.00 -11.72
CA ALA A 498 31.29 -8.30 -12.07
C ALA A 498 30.31 -8.18 -13.26
N ALA A 499 30.81 -8.71 -14.39
CA ALA A 499 30.19 -9.20 -15.62
C ALA A 499 28.69 -8.94 -15.90
N ALA A 500 28.43 -8.30 -17.04
CA ALA A 500 27.14 -8.30 -17.72
C ALA A 500 26.84 -9.67 -18.37
N LEU A 501 25.58 -10.12 -18.31
CA LEU A 501 25.06 -11.30 -19.01
C LEU A 501 24.42 -10.89 -20.36
N PRO A 502 24.47 -11.75 -21.39
CA PRO A 502 23.88 -11.48 -22.70
C PRO A 502 22.33 -11.50 -22.66
N PRO A 503 21.65 -10.77 -23.54
CA PRO A 503 20.19 -10.64 -23.52
C PRO A 503 19.53 -11.94 -24.01
N GLY A 504 18.57 -12.47 -23.24
CA GLY A 504 17.74 -13.59 -23.66
C GLY A 504 17.44 -14.66 -22.60
N PHE A 505 18.02 -14.57 -21.41
CA PHE A 505 17.67 -15.41 -20.26
C PHE A 505 17.72 -14.55 -18.98
N GLY A 506 16.71 -13.68 -18.80
CA GLY A 506 16.47 -12.99 -17.53
C GLY A 506 15.70 -13.91 -16.60
N GLY A 507 16.14 -14.02 -15.34
CA GLY A 507 15.37 -14.65 -14.27
C GLY A 507 13.99 -13.97 -14.11
N PRO A 508 13.01 -14.63 -13.49
CA PRO A 508 11.62 -14.18 -13.55
C PRO A 508 11.47 -12.84 -12.83
N GLY A 509 11.30 -11.78 -13.63
CA GLY A 509 10.78 -10.48 -13.23
C GLY A 509 9.31 -10.33 -13.62
N ASP A 510 8.64 -9.43 -12.91
CA ASP A 510 7.38 -8.75 -13.26
C ASP A 510 6.21 -9.60 -13.75
N GLN A 511 5.50 -10.27 -12.83
CA GLN A 511 4.03 -10.47 -12.94
C GLN A 511 3.39 -10.46 -11.55
N GLY A 512 2.47 -9.51 -11.32
CA GLY A 512 1.75 -9.34 -10.06
C GLY A 512 0.79 -10.50 -9.77
N MET A 513 0.89 -11.05 -8.56
CA MET A 513 -0.01 -12.12 -8.09
C MET A 513 -1.36 -11.57 -7.64
N ASN A 514 -2.45 -12.16 -8.13
CA ASN A 514 -3.79 -11.98 -7.60
C ASN A 514 -4.11 -13.17 -6.68
N LEU A 515 -4.30 -12.92 -5.37
CA LEU A 515 -4.57 -13.97 -4.39
C LEU A 515 -6.05 -14.38 -4.45
N PRO A 516 -6.39 -15.68 -4.50
CA PRO A 516 -7.77 -16.10 -4.29
C PRO A 516 -8.20 -15.71 -2.86
N PRO A 517 -9.49 -15.42 -2.62
CA PRO A 517 -9.98 -15.08 -1.30
C PRO A 517 -9.68 -16.22 -0.32
N MET A 518 -8.99 -15.89 0.77
CA MET A 518 -8.65 -16.82 1.85
C MET A 518 -9.93 -17.37 2.47
N GLN A 519 -10.24 -18.63 2.20
CA GLN A 519 -11.34 -19.32 2.87
C GLN A 519 -10.92 -19.59 4.32
N PRO A 520 -11.78 -19.30 5.31
CA PRO A 520 -11.52 -19.67 6.69
C PRO A 520 -11.32 -21.19 6.81
N MET A 521 -10.44 -21.63 7.71
CA MET A 521 -10.20 -23.06 7.94
C MET A 521 -11.51 -23.75 8.27
N THR A 522 -11.75 -24.91 7.65
CA THR A 522 -12.88 -25.75 8.01
C THR A 522 -12.76 -26.19 9.48
N GLU A 523 -13.86 -26.50 10.13
CA GLU A 523 -13.84 -27.05 11.50
C GLU A 523 -13.05 -28.37 11.58
N GLU A 524 -13.05 -29.16 10.51
CA GLU A 524 -12.23 -30.36 10.39
C GLU A 524 -10.73 -30.01 10.37
N THR A 525 -10.34 -28.99 9.60
CA THR A 525 -8.96 -28.50 9.55
C THR A 525 -8.51 -27.93 10.91
N LYS A 526 -9.37 -27.16 11.59
CA LYS A 526 -9.10 -26.65 12.94
C LYS A 526 -8.89 -27.78 13.96
N ALA A 527 -9.72 -28.82 13.89
CA ALA A 527 -9.58 -29.98 14.76
C ALA A 527 -8.25 -30.73 14.51
N LYS A 528 -7.87 -30.92 13.24
CA LYS A 528 -6.59 -31.54 12.87
C LYS A 528 -5.39 -30.70 13.33
N VAL A 529 -5.43 -29.39 13.14
CA VAL A 529 -4.40 -28.48 13.66
C VAL A 529 -4.27 -28.64 15.17
N LYS A 530 -5.38 -28.60 15.90
CA LYS A 530 -5.38 -28.74 17.37
C LYS A 530 -4.83 -30.11 17.83
N GLU A 531 -5.14 -31.18 17.11
CA GLU A 531 -4.58 -32.52 17.39
C GLU A 531 -3.07 -32.55 17.15
N MET A 532 -2.60 -31.99 16.04
CA MET A 532 -1.17 -31.89 15.75
C MET A 532 -0.45 -30.97 16.75
N GLU A 533 -1.08 -29.91 17.25
CA GLU A 533 -0.52 -29.08 18.32
C GLU A 533 -0.38 -29.84 19.63
N ALA A 534 -1.30 -30.75 19.95
CA ALA A 534 -1.17 -31.63 21.12
C ALA A 534 0.00 -32.62 20.94
N GLN A 535 0.13 -33.23 19.76
CA GLN A 535 1.27 -34.09 19.43
C GLN A 535 2.60 -33.31 19.50
N LEU A 536 2.59 -32.04 19.09
CA LEU A 536 3.76 -31.18 19.17
C LEU A 536 4.18 -30.93 20.63
N GLN A 537 3.22 -30.73 21.54
CA GLN A 537 3.49 -30.61 22.97
C GLN A 537 4.07 -31.90 23.57
N GLU A 538 3.61 -33.07 23.13
CA GLU A 538 4.19 -34.35 23.55
C GLU A 538 5.65 -34.50 23.10
N ILE A 539 5.94 -34.17 21.83
CA ILE A 539 7.31 -34.16 21.31
C ILE A 539 8.20 -33.18 22.10
N GLU A 540 7.67 -32.00 22.45
CA GLU A 540 8.41 -31.02 23.26
C GLU A 540 8.69 -31.52 24.68
N ALA A 541 7.76 -32.24 25.31
CA ALA A 541 7.98 -32.87 26.60
C ALA A 541 9.02 -34.00 26.52
N LEU A 542 9.05 -34.77 25.43
CA LEU A 542 10.09 -35.77 25.18
C LEU A 542 11.46 -35.11 25.00
N ILE A 543 11.53 -34.01 24.26
CA ILE A 543 12.76 -33.22 24.07
C ILE A 543 13.26 -32.65 25.41
N GLN A 544 12.38 -32.25 26.33
CA GLN A 544 12.79 -31.81 27.65
C GLN A 544 13.48 -32.92 28.46
N ASN A 545 13.04 -34.17 28.29
CA ASN A 545 13.61 -35.33 28.98
C ASN A 545 14.87 -35.90 28.27
N ASP A 546 14.97 -35.73 26.96
CA ASP A 546 16.07 -36.21 26.12
C ASP A 546 16.45 -35.16 25.05
N SER A 547 17.09 -34.08 25.50
CA SER A 547 17.42 -32.92 24.65
C SER A 547 18.53 -33.18 23.64
N GLN A 548 19.17 -34.36 23.69
CA GLN A 548 20.24 -34.77 22.78
C GLN A 548 19.74 -35.69 21.66
N ASN A 549 18.43 -35.97 21.61
CA ASN A 549 17.86 -36.88 20.62
C ASN A 549 17.47 -36.15 19.34
N ALA A 550 18.35 -36.20 18.34
CA ALA A 550 18.14 -35.56 17.03
C ALA A 550 16.82 -35.97 16.36
N ALA A 551 16.40 -37.23 16.50
CA ALA A 551 15.17 -37.73 15.87
C ALA A 551 13.91 -37.04 16.40
N LEU A 552 13.89 -36.60 17.66
CA LEU A 552 12.77 -35.83 18.20
C LEU A 552 12.68 -34.43 17.57
N TYR A 553 13.82 -33.80 17.28
CA TYR A 553 13.87 -32.51 16.59
C TYR A 553 13.46 -32.64 15.11
N VAL A 554 13.82 -33.73 14.44
CA VAL A 554 13.28 -34.06 13.10
C VAL A 554 11.76 -34.18 13.13
N GLN A 555 11.22 -34.97 14.07
CA GLN A 555 9.77 -35.15 14.21
C GLN A 555 9.06 -33.83 14.53
N LYS A 556 9.65 -33.00 15.40
CA LYS A 556 9.16 -31.65 15.72
C LYS A 556 9.09 -30.78 14.47
N GLY A 557 10.17 -30.72 13.68
CA GLY A 557 10.22 -29.95 12.44
C GLY A 557 9.21 -30.43 11.41
N GLN A 558 9.07 -31.75 11.22
CA GLN A 558 8.10 -32.34 10.29
C GLN A 558 6.65 -32.04 10.70
N LEU A 559 6.32 -32.18 11.98
CA LEU A 559 4.98 -31.93 12.49
C LEU A 559 4.63 -30.43 12.40
N MET A 560 5.55 -29.54 12.73
CA MET A 560 5.39 -28.10 12.49
C MET A 560 5.17 -27.82 11.00
N GLY A 561 5.92 -28.46 10.10
CA GLY A 561 5.70 -28.37 8.65
C GLY A 561 4.28 -28.78 8.24
N GLN A 562 3.78 -29.90 8.75
CA GLN A 562 2.40 -30.35 8.49
C GLN A 562 1.35 -29.38 9.03
N ILE A 563 1.57 -28.82 10.22
CA ILE A 563 0.70 -27.78 10.78
C ILE A 563 0.71 -26.53 9.89
N THR A 564 1.87 -26.11 9.38
CA THR A 564 1.93 -24.97 8.44
C THR A 564 1.25 -25.27 7.10
N GLU A 565 1.21 -26.53 6.69
CA GLU A 565 0.60 -26.97 5.42
C GLU A 565 -0.93 -26.88 5.48
N ILE A 566 -1.54 -27.36 6.57
CA ILE A 566 -3.00 -27.40 6.71
C ILE A 566 -3.56 -26.18 7.46
N GLY A 567 -2.72 -25.47 8.21
CA GLY A 567 -3.10 -24.35 9.06
C GLY A 567 -3.33 -23.03 8.30
N GLY A 568 -3.91 -22.07 9.01
CA GLY A 568 -4.16 -20.72 8.53
C GLY A 568 -2.89 -19.87 8.55
N MET A 569 -3.02 -18.58 8.25
CA MET A 569 -1.86 -17.68 8.24
C MET A 569 -1.17 -17.61 9.61
N MET A 570 -1.93 -17.72 10.71
CA MET A 570 -1.40 -17.70 12.07
C MET A 570 -0.53 -18.92 12.37
N GLU A 571 -1.00 -20.12 12.00
CA GLU A 571 -0.24 -21.36 12.14
C GLU A 571 1.03 -21.33 11.27
N LYS A 572 0.93 -20.79 10.05
CA LYS A 572 2.09 -20.61 9.15
C LYS A 572 3.15 -19.70 9.74
N MET A 573 2.76 -18.56 10.31
CA MET A 573 3.70 -17.65 10.97
C MET A 573 4.28 -18.26 12.26
N LYS A 574 3.44 -18.91 13.07
CA LYS A 574 3.83 -19.48 14.36
C LYS A 574 4.79 -20.66 14.23
N TYR A 575 4.50 -21.59 13.33
CA TYR A 575 5.24 -22.86 13.23
C TYR A 575 6.34 -22.85 12.15
N GLY A 576 6.31 -21.88 11.22
CA GLY A 576 7.34 -21.75 10.19
C GLY A 576 8.74 -21.43 10.74
N MET A 577 8.83 -20.55 11.74
CA MET A 577 10.11 -20.21 12.39
C MET A 577 10.59 -21.35 13.31
N GLY A 578 9.70 -21.96 14.08
CA GLY A 578 10.03 -23.11 14.94
C GLY A 578 10.49 -24.34 14.15
N MET A 579 9.98 -24.52 12.93
CA MET A 579 10.42 -25.60 12.02
C MET A 579 11.90 -25.43 11.60
N LYS A 580 12.33 -24.20 11.32
CA LYS A 580 13.73 -23.90 10.99
C LYS A 580 14.66 -24.30 12.13
N GLU A 581 14.36 -23.82 13.34
CA GLU A 581 15.14 -24.09 14.54
C GLU A 581 15.21 -25.60 14.85
N ALA A 582 14.09 -26.31 14.66
CA ALA A 582 14.04 -27.76 14.88
C ALA A 582 14.97 -28.53 13.93
N PHE A 583 14.94 -28.23 12.62
CA PHE A 583 15.83 -28.91 11.67
C PHE A 583 17.30 -28.50 11.81
N GLU A 584 17.58 -27.25 12.16
CA GLU A 584 18.95 -26.81 12.48
C GLU A 584 19.49 -27.58 13.69
N LYS A 585 18.68 -27.74 14.75
CA LYS A 585 19.08 -28.48 15.94
C LYS A 585 19.22 -29.98 15.68
N ALA A 586 18.36 -30.56 14.85
CA ALA A 586 18.47 -31.97 14.45
C ALA A 586 19.81 -32.27 13.78
N VAL A 587 20.24 -31.43 12.82
CA VAL A 587 21.52 -31.60 12.13
C VAL A 587 22.71 -31.26 13.03
N GLU A 588 22.56 -30.35 13.99
CA GLU A 588 23.59 -30.07 15.00
C GLU A 588 23.85 -31.31 15.88
N LEU A 589 22.79 -32.00 16.31
CA LEU A 589 22.86 -33.17 17.19
C LEU A 589 23.27 -34.45 16.47
N ASP A 590 22.79 -34.64 15.24
CA ASP A 590 23.17 -35.75 14.36
C ASP A 590 23.50 -35.23 12.96
N PRO A 591 24.77 -34.93 12.67
CA PRO A 591 25.19 -34.47 11.35
C PRO A 591 24.97 -35.49 10.22
N GLU A 592 24.64 -36.75 10.53
CA GLU A 592 24.39 -37.78 9.52
C GLU A 592 22.89 -37.96 9.21
N THR A 593 22.02 -37.15 9.82
CA THR A 593 20.56 -37.25 9.65
C THR A 593 20.10 -36.84 8.25
N ILE A 594 19.58 -37.80 7.48
CA ILE A 594 19.09 -37.55 6.11
C ILE A 594 17.89 -36.59 6.14
N GLU A 595 16.93 -36.86 7.02
CA GLU A 595 15.68 -36.10 7.12
C GLU A 595 15.90 -34.68 7.69
N GLY A 596 16.85 -34.51 8.61
CA GLY A 596 17.19 -33.17 9.10
C GLY A 596 17.92 -32.33 8.06
N HIS A 597 18.83 -32.92 7.27
CA HIS A 597 19.46 -32.24 6.13
C HIS A 597 18.42 -31.89 5.05
N LEU A 598 17.53 -32.81 4.69
CA LEU A 598 16.47 -32.54 3.73
C LEU A 598 15.55 -31.41 4.20
N GLY A 599 15.06 -31.49 5.45
CA GLY A 599 14.21 -30.47 6.06
C GLY A 599 14.89 -29.10 6.12
N ARG A 600 16.13 -29.03 6.60
CA ARG A 600 16.91 -27.78 6.67
C ARG A 600 17.19 -27.21 5.28
N GLY A 601 17.53 -28.05 4.31
CA GLY A 601 17.80 -27.65 2.92
C GLY A 601 16.57 -27.03 2.27
N ILE A 602 15.38 -27.63 2.45
CA ILE A 602 14.10 -27.07 1.99
C ILE A 602 13.91 -25.68 2.61
N ILE A 603 14.04 -25.55 3.93
CA ILE A 603 13.84 -24.28 4.62
C ILE A 603 14.82 -23.19 4.17
N ARG A 604 16.11 -23.51 4.08
CA ARG A 604 17.15 -22.58 3.60
C ARG A 604 16.93 -22.16 2.15
N PHE A 605 16.38 -23.05 1.31
CA PHE A 605 16.10 -22.75 -0.10
C PHE A 605 14.94 -21.76 -0.28
N PHE A 606 13.89 -21.90 0.54
CA PHE A 606 12.66 -21.12 0.42
C PHE A 606 12.62 -19.84 1.26
N ILE A 607 13.35 -19.78 2.38
CA ILE A 607 13.47 -18.55 3.16
C ILE A 607 14.34 -17.56 2.35
N PRO A 608 13.95 -16.28 2.23
CA PRO A 608 14.80 -15.26 1.62
C PRO A 608 16.11 -15.07 2.42
N GLN A 609 17.23 -14.76 1.75
CA GLN A 609 18.52 -14.60 2.42
C GLN A 609 18.46 -13.58 3.58
N GLN A 610 17.67 -12.51 3.44
CA GLN A 610 17.48 -11.51 4.52
C GLN A 610 16.73 -12.02 5.76
N PHE A 611 16.13 -13.21 5.73
CA PHE A 611 15.48 -13.88 6.87
C PHE A 611 16.25 -15.15 7.32
N GLY A 612 17.54 -15.21 6.96
CA GLY A 612 18.41 -16.34 7.26
C GLY A 612 18.16 -17.55 6.36
N GLY A 613 17.64 -17.32 5.16
CA GLY A 613 17.70 -18.27 4.07
C GLY A 613 19.12 -18.39 3.53
N ASP A 614 19.44 -19.54 2.98
CA ASP A 614 20.80 -19.85 2.52
C ASP A 614 20.71 -20.81 1.33
N PRO A 615 20.42 -20.32 0.11
CA PRO A 615 20.31 -21.17 -1.08
C PRO A 615 21.58 -21.98 -1.36
N GLU A 616 22.74 -21.44 -1.02
CA GLU A 616 24.04 -22.10 -1.11
C GLU A 616 24.21 -23.19 -0.04
N GLY A 617 23.73 -22.97 1.18
CA GLY A 617 23.64 -24.01 2.21
C GLY A 617 22.59 -25.08 1.90
N ALA A 618 21.49 -24.71 1.24
CA ALA A 618 20.47 -25.65 0.78
C ALA A 618 21.03 -26.59 -0.31
N LEU A 619 21.87 -26.07 -1.20
CA LEU A 619 22.64 -26.89 -2.14
C LEU A 619 23.45 -27.96 -1.40
N ALA A 620 24.22 -27.57 -0.38
CA ALA A 620 25.04 -28.51 0.38
C ALA A 620 24.17 -29.58 1.08
N ASP A 621 23.01 -29.17 1.61
CA ASP A 621 22.04 -30.06 2.24
C ASP A 621 21.40 -31.05 1.25
N PHE A 622 20.98 -30.60 0.06
CA PHE A 622 20.44 -31.49 -0.98
C PHE A 622 21.51 -32.44 -1.54
N GLN A 623 22.74 -31.96 -1.74
CA GLN A 623 23.85 -32.81 -2.18
C GLN A 623 24.20 -33.86 -1.13
N PHE A 624 24.18 -33.51 0.16
CA PHE A 624 24.37 -34.48 1.24
C PHE A 624 23.36 -35.63 1.14
N VAL A 625 22.06 -35.30 1.03
CA VAL A 625 20.99 -36.30 0.92
C VAL A 625 21.17 -37.15 -0.33
N LEU A 626 21.45 -36.55 -1.49
CA LEU A 626 21.61 -37.27 -2.76
C LEU A 626 22.89 -38.12 -2.82
N ASN A 627 23.94 -37.77 -2.08
CA ASN A 627 25.15 -38.59 -1.97
C ASN A 627 24.88 -39.87 -1.16
N LYS A 628 24.00 -39.81 -0.16
CA LYS A 628 23.60 -40.97 0.65
C LYS A 628 22.49 -41.77 -0.02
N GLU A 629 21.53 -41.09 -0.60
CA GLU A 629 20.35 -41.64 -1.26
C GLU A 629 20.15 -40.99 -2.65
N PRO A 630 20.88 -41.48 -3.68
CA PRO A 630 20.79 -40.92 -5.04
C PRO A 630 19.38 -40.95 -5.63
N HIS A 631 18.54 -41.87 -5.15
CA HIS A 631 17.16 -42.06 -5.58
C HIS A 631 16.14 -41.46 -4.60
N HIS A 632 16.54 -40.50 -3.75
CA HIS A 632 15.61 -39.81 -2.88
C HIS A 632 14.73 -38.86 -3.70
N VAL A 633 13.42 -39.15 -3.77
CA VAL A 633 12.47 -38.43 -4.64
C VAL A 633 12.43 -36.93 -4.32
N GLN A 634 12.22 -36.56 -3.04
CA GLN A 634 12.12 -35.15 -2.64
C GLN A 634 13.44 -34.38 -2.85
N ALA A 635 14.59 -34.98 -2.51
CA ALA A 635 15.88 -34.35 -2.72
C ALA A 635 16.17 -34.12 -4.22
N ASN A 636 15.86 -35.08 -5.10
CA ASN A 636 15.98 -34.89 -6.55
C ASN A 636 15.04 -33.78 -7.07
N PHE A 637 13.85 -33.67 -6.50
CA PHE A 637 12.89 -32.63 -6.85
C PHE A 637 13.39 -31.23 -6.46
N PHE A 638 13.82 -31.04 -5.21
CA PHE A 638 14.35 -29.74 -4.76
C PHE A 638 15.71 -29.40 -5.39
N TRP A 639 16.52 -30.42 -5.73
CA TRP A 639 17.71 -30.26 -6.54
C TRP A 639 17.40 -29.72 -7.93
N GLY A 640 16.37 -30.27 -8.60
CA GLY A 640 15.88 -29.76 -9.88
C GLY A 640 15.43 -28.30 -9.80
N LEU A 641 14.69 -27.94 -8.75
CA LEU A 641 14.26 -26.55 -8.52
C LEU A 641 15.44 -25.59 -8.29
N TYR A 642 16.45 -26.03 -7.54
CA TYR A 642 17.67 -25.26 -7.34
C TYR A 642 18.41 -25.00 -8.67
N LEU A 643 18.56 -26.03 -9.49
CA LEU A 643 19.20 -25.94 -10.80
C LEU A 643 18.44 -25.00 -11.75
N MET A 644 17.10 -25.03 -11.73
CA MET A 644 16.28 -24.07 -12.46
C MET A 644 16.57 -22.63 -12.01
N ARG A 645 16.64 -22.39 -10.70
CA ARG A 645 16.93 -21.05 -10.14
C ARG A 645 18.31 -20.54 -10.54
N LYS A 646 19.28 -21.42 -10.73
CA LYS A 646 20.63 -21.08 -11.23
C LYS A 646 20.71 -21.00 -12.76
N GLY A 647 19.63 -21.30 -13.47
CA GLY A 647 19.57 -21.26 -14.94
C GLY A 647 20.15 -22.49 -15.64
N ASP A 648 20.48 -23.56 -14.90
CA ASP A 648 21.00 -24.82 -15.45
C ASP A 648 19.82 -25.74 -15.85
N ILE A 649 19.10 -25.33 -16.89
CA ILE A 649 17.84 -25.93 -17.31
C ILE A 649 17.98 -27.40 -17.76
N GLU A 650 19.10 -27.76 -18.39
CA GLU A 650 19.36 -29.13 -18.83
C GLU A 650 19.51 -30.08 -17.63
N LYS A 651 20.31 -29.69 -16.63
CA LYS A 651 20.45 -30.50 -15.41
C LYS A 651 19.17 -30.51 -14.58
N ALA A 652 18.43 -29.41 -14.56
CA ALA A 652 17.12 -29.36 -13.91
C ALA A 652 16.15 -30.37 -14.54
N ALA A 653 16.07 -30.43 -15.88
CA ALA A 653 15.24 -31.41 -16.57
C ALA A 653 15.67 -32.85 -16.25
N ALA A 654 16.98 -33.14 -16.23
CA ALA A 654 17.47 -34.45 -15.81
C ALA A 654 17.00 -34.82 -14.39
N ALA A 655 17.08 -33.88 -13.44
CA ALA A 655 16.61 -34.11 -12.07
C ALA A 655 15.10 -34.38 -12.00
N PHE A 656 14.26 -33.65 -12.75
CA PHE A 656 12.81 -33.91 -12.79
C PHE A 656 12.46 -35.20 -13.52
N HIS A 657 13.24 -35.62 -14.52
CA HIS A 657 13.08 -36.94 -15.14
C HIS A 657 13.36 -38.04 -14.13
N THR A 658 14.44 -37.93 -13.33
CA THR A 658 14.71 -38.86 -12.22
C THR A 658 13.54 -38.90 -11.23
N VAL A 659 12.93 -37.75 -10.91
CA VAL A 659 11.72 -37.72 -10.05
C VAL A 659 10.57 -38.50 -10.67
N LEU A 660 10.32 -38.38 -11.97
CA LEU A 660 9.26 -39.13 -12.66
C LEU A 660 9.56 -40.61 -12.87
N GLU A 661 10.84 -40.99 -12.92
CA GLU A 661 11.23 -42.41 -12.92
C GLU A 661 10.91 -43.05 -11.57
N LEU A 662 11.18 -42.32 -10.48
CA LEU A 662 10.97 -42.80 -9.11
C LEU A 662 9.52 -42.67 -8.62
N ASP A 663 8.85 -41.60 -9.03
CA ASP A 663 7.42 -41.34 -8.80
C ASP A 663 6.74 -40.89 -10.10
N PRO A 664 6.31 -41.84 -10.94
CA PRO A 664 5.61 -41.54 -12.19
C PRO A 664 4.32 -40.74 -12.01
N SER A 665 3.75 -40.72 -10.79
CA SER A 665 2.53 -39.99 -10.47
C SER A 665 2.77 -38.54 -10.08
N ASN A 666 4.04 -38.11 -9.95
CA ASN A 666 4.42 -36.77 -9.57
C ASN A 666 4.00 -35.75 -10.64
N LYS A 667 2.81 -35.19 -10.47
CA LYS A 667 2.19 -34.28 -11.43
C LYS A 667 3.03 -33.04 -11.68
N GLU A 668 3.82 -32.63 -10.69
CA GLU A 668 4.60 -31.41 -10.80
C GLU A 668 5.87 -31.58 -11.59
N ALA A 669 6.66 -32.62 -11.31
CA ALA A 669 7.84 -32.89 -12.09
C ALA A 669 7.48 -32.99 -13.58
N ARG A 670 6.31 -33.57 -13.89
CA ARG A 670 5.74 -33.59 -15.24
C ARG A 670 5.41 -32.20 -15.78
N ARG A 671 4.69 -31.38 -15.00
CA ARG A 671 4.33 -30.01 -15.37
C ARG A 671 5.57 -29.15 -15.65
N ILE A 672 6.58 -29.22 -14.80
CA ILE A 672 7.83 -28.47 -14.94
C ILE A 672 8.60 -28.92 -16.20
N LEU A 673 8.67 -30.22 -16.47
CA LEU A 673 9.31 -30.74 -17.68
C LEU A 673 8.60 -30.29 -18.97
N GLU A 674 7.27 -30.25 -18.95
CA GLU A 674 6.48 -29.71 -20.07
C GLU A 674 6.80 -28.22 -20.31
N GLN A 675 6.95 -27.42 -19.25
CA GLN A 675 7.34 -26.01 -19.33
C GLN A 675 8.77 -25.82 -19.88
N ILE A 676 9.72 -26.64 -19.43
CA ILE A 676 11.09 -26.61 -19.95
C ILE A 676 11.10 -26.92 -21.46
N LYS A 677 10.28 -27.89 -21.89
CA LYS A 677 10.16 -28.28 -23.30
C LYS A 677 9.52 -27.19 -24.17
N SER A 678 8.48 -26.51 -23.68
CA SER A 678 7.82 -25.44 -24.44
C SER A 678 8.73 -24.21 -24.60
N ALA A 679 9.46 -23.82 -23.56
CA ALA A 679 10.41 -22.70 -23.62
C ALA A 679 11.61 -22.96 -24.57
N GLY A 680 12.00 -24.22 -24.74
CA GLY A 680 13.03 -24.63 -25.71
C GLY A 680 12.57 -24.64 -27.18
N ALA A 681 11.26 -24.68 -27.43
CA ALA A 681 10.68 -24.69 -28.78
C ALA A 681 10.50 -23.27 -29.36
N GLU A 682 10.34 -22.25 -28.52
CA GLU A 682 10.20 -20.84 -28.94
C GLU A 682 11.54 -20.17 -29.31
N LYS A 683 12.68 -20.81 -28.99
CA LYS A 683 14.04 -20.34 -29.29
C LYS A 683 14.67 -20.93 -30.56
N LYS A 684 13.94 -21.78 -31.28
CA LYS A 684 14.33 -22.36 -32.58
C LYS A 684 13.39 -21.85 -33.66
#